data_AF-A0A938P6J6-F1
#
_entry.id   AF-A0A938P6J6-F1
#
_cell.length_a   1.000
_cell.length_b   1.000
_cell.length_c   1.000
_cell.angle_alpha   90.00
_cell.angle_beta   90.00
_cell.angle_gamma   90.00
#
_symmetry.space_group_name_H-M   'P 1'
#
loop_
_entity.id
_entity.type
_entity.pdbx_description
1 polymer ?
#
loop_
_entity_poly.entity_id
_entity_poly.type
_entity_poly.pdbx_seq_one_letter_code
_entity_poly.pdbx_strand_id
1 'polypeptide(L)'
;MIRADLHLHSRHSKHPGEWVLQRLGAQESYTDVEAVYRACKARGCAFITLTDHNTIDGALELAALHPKDCFVSTEATAYFPEDGCKIHILCYGITAAQFEAIQKARENIYNLRDYLRLERIACSVAHGTFDVNGRLTVEHLEKLILLFNTFESANGTRGESGNRLWTEVLRSLTPETISTLVAKHGLDPWGEEPWRKGLTGGSDDHAGLFLGETYTLAEADSVESLLDAIRGRRTLAGGRLGDHKALAYAVYKIASEYTQVKGGVRGLPGMLSSILFQSEGPALRERMAIKRLGFRRSARDQMMAQFLKRLMEVAKVGPTRGADWQVEQAYDALATLVDACIRELVQSVQRGLSGGEAPDLFQQIATVIPAAVFSAPFFSTLRMLNQNRTIHAELVDRFKLAGAGCSVRTLWFSDTVSDLNGVSVTLREVAACAARMNRPLGVVGCLTDEEQALRPAGLINLPCVCSFTPQFYDAHTVRIPSLLRAIDIVAACNPSKIIVSTPGPVGLVGLLAGRLLGIPCVGVYHTDFTKQAELITDDLGVAGMVDAYLRWFYARMDEIRVPTQAYIDKLAERGYPRAQMRMLRRGLDRGFSTVADAALTEAQRLWFPAGGPPVLLYAGRVGREKNLELLFYVCSELKGRRIAFRLVIAGDGPDLAALREQYGSDAGVTFTGRLDRELLKACYASADLFLFPSTSDTFGMAVLEAQAFGLPALVTDVGGPQEIIRHGKTGYVLPADDAELWVRSAMRIIESRTVHPEDFGRWRAEIRETSSSLYSWEALVEEMIAPATEHGRQRAAGARDLENNRKNAPERLAMVLSN
;
A
#
# COMPACT_ATOMS: atom_id res chain seq x y z
N MET A 1 -31.27 -27.41 13.15
CA MET A 1 -30.86 -26.79 11.87
C MET A 1 -29.88 -27.71 11.15
N ILE A 2 -30.10 -27.92 9.85
CA ILE A 2 -29.22 -28.68 8.97
C ILE A 2 -28.25 -27.74 8.25
N ARG A 3 -27.13 -28.28 7.74
CA ARG A 3 -26.18 -27.56 6.88
C ARG A 3 -26.38 -27.95 5.42
N ALA A 4 -26.30 -26.98 4.52
CA ALA A 4 -26.24 -27.21 3.08
C ALA A 4 -25.19 -26.26 2.48
N ASP A 5 -24.32 -26.77 1.63
CA ASP A 5 -23.47 -25.91 0.80
C ASP A 5 -24.22 -25.68 -0.52
N LEU A 6 -24.56 -24.42 -0.77
CA LEU A 6 -25.44 -24.02 -1.88
C LEU A 6 -24.68 -23.44 -3.07
N HIS A 7 -23.35 -23.33 -2.99
CA HIS A 7 -22.54 -22.75 -4.05
C HIS A 7 -21.31 -23.62 -4.26
N LEU A 8 -21.42 -24.55 -5.21
CA LEU A 8 -20.44 -25.61 -5.45
C LEU A 8 -20.25 -25.81 -6.94
N HIS A 9 -18.99 -25.99 -7.34
CA HIS A 9 -18.60 -26.23 -8.73
C HIS A 9 -17.97 -27.60 -8.92
N SER A 10 -18.17 -28.15 -10.11
CA SER A 10 -17.59 -29.42 -10.55
C SER A 10 -16.83 -29.24 -11.86
N ARG A 11 -16.24 -30.32 -12.35
CA ARG A 11 -15.62 -30.42 -13.70
C ARG A 11 -16.52 -29.98 -14.87
N HIS A 12 -17.82 -29.77 -14.65
CA HIS A 12 -18.75 -29.26 -15.65
C HIS A 12 -18.74 -27.73 -15.75
N SER A 13 -18.15 -27.02 -14.79
CA SER A 13 -17.83 -25.58 -14.86
C SER A 13 -16.61 -25.34 -15.74
N LYS A 14 -16.83 -24.90 -16.98
CA LYS A 14 -15.79 -24.86 -18.04
C LYS A 14 -15.08 -23.53 -18.21
N HIS A 15 -15.64 -22.41 -17.74
CA HIS A 15 -15.20 -21.07 -18.12
C HIS A 15 -14.61 -20.31 -16.93
N PRO A 16 -13.28 -20.34 -16.71
CA PRO A 16 -12.68 -19.71 -15.53
C PRO A 16 -12.86 -18.20 -15.52
N GLY A 17 -13.11 -17.63 -14.34
CA GLY A 17 -13.06 -16.19 -14.10
C GLY A 17 -11.63 -15.61 -14.09
N GLU A 18 -10.61 -16.39 -13.71
CA GLU A 18 -9.25 -15.90 -13.58
C GLU A 18 -8.52 -15.78 -14.92
N TRP A 19 -8.00 -14.58 -15.19
CA TRP A 19 -7.24 -14.28 -16.41
C TRP A 19 -6.07 -15.25 -16.69
N VAL A 20 -5.37 -15.72 -15.65
CA VAL A 20 -4.26 -16.67 -15.81
C VAL A 20 -4.77 -18.01 -16.32
N LEU A 21 -5.88 -18.51 -15.79
CA LEU A 21 -6.49 -19.77 -16.19
C LEU A 21 -7.13 -19.68 -17.59
N GLN A 22 -7.79 -18.56 -17.89
CA GLN A 22 -8.31 -18.25 -19.23
C GLN A 22 -7.20 -18.30 -20.29
N ARG A 23 -6.04 -17.68 -20.02
CA ARG A 23 -4.91 -17.64 -20.96
C ARG A 23 -4.27 -19.02 -21.14
N LEU A 24 -4.32 -19.87 -20.13
CA LEU A 24 -3.87 -21.26 -20.22
C LEU A 24 -4.88 -22.17 -20.93
N GLY A 25 -6.13 -21.73 -21.13
CA GLY A 25 -7.21 -22.56 -21.65
C GLY A 25 -7.60 -23.68 -20.68
N ALA A 26 -7.45 -23.42 -19.37
CA ALA A 26 -7.91 -24.31 -18.32
C ALA A 26 -9.43 -24.17 -18.12
N GLN A 27 -10.08 -25.23 -17.63
CA GLN A 27 -11.41 -25.17 -17.04
C GLN A 27 -11.35 -24.46 -15.70
N GLU A 28 -12.53 -24.05 -15.23
CA GLU A 28 -12.72 -23.36 -13.96
C GLU A 28 -12.54 -24.30 -12.77
N SER A 29 -13.13 -25.49 -12.86
CA SER A 29 -12.92 -26.57 -11.91
C SER A 29 -12.62 -27.88 -12.63
N TYR A 30 -11.82 -28.74 -12.00
CA TYR A 30 -11.64 -30.14 -12.41
C TYR A 30 -12.17 -31.11 -11.36
N THR A 31 -12.85 -30.61 -10.32
CA THR A 31 -13.29 -31.44 -9.21
C THR A 31 -14.37 -32.42 -9.66
N ASP A 32 -14.18 -33.69 -9.34
CA ASP A 32 -15.14 -34.75 -9.67
C ASP A 32 -16.44 -34.61 -8.86
N VAL A 33 -17.59 -34.85 -9.50
CA VAL A 33 -18.93 -34.73 -8.89
C VAL A 33 -19.07 -35.56 -7.61
N GLU A 34 -18.56 -36.80 -7.61
CA GLU A 34 -18.63 -37.69 -6.45
C GLU A 34 -17.65 -37.25 -5.35
N ALA A 35 -16.51 -36.67 -5.73
CA ALA A 35 -15.57 -36.09 -4.77
C ALA A 35 -16.19 -34.89 -4.03
N VAL A 36 -16.96 -34.05 -4.73
CA VAL A 36 -17.72 -32.95 -4.10
C VAL A 36 -18.68 -33.48 -3.05
N TYR A 37 -19.50 -34.48 -3.41
CA TYR A 37 -20.46 -35.09 -2.50
C TYR A 37 -19.78 -35.60 -1.22
N ARG A 38 -18.73 -36.42 -1.36
CA ARG A 38 -18.01 -37.00 -0.22
C ARG A 38 -17.41 -35.94 0.70
N ALA A 39 -16.82 -34.89 0.12
CA ALA A 39 -16.22 -33.80 0.87
C ALA A 39 -17.28 -33.04 1.70
N CYS A 40 -18.43 -32.72 1.10
CA CYS A 40 -19.52 -32.03 1.80
C CYS A 40 -20.17 -32.92 2.88
N LYS A 41 -20.43 -34.21 2.59
CA LYS A 41 -20.97 -35.15 3.61
C LYS A 41 -20.02 -35.31 4.79
N ALA A 42 -18.71 -35.42 4.55
CA ALA A 42 -17.71 -35.51 5.61
C ALA A 42 -17.69 -34.28 6.54
N ARG A 43 -18.14 -33.12 6.05
CA ARG A 43 -18.25 -31.87 6.82
C ARG A 43 -19.66 -31.60 7.37
N GLY A 44 -20.55 -32.58 7.26
CA GLY A 44 -21.88 -32.56 7.87
C GLY A 44 -22.94 -31.82 7.06
N CYS A 45 -22.73 -31.59 5.76
CA CYS A 45 -23.80 -31.12 4.88
C CYS A 45 -24.88 -32.22 4.77
N ALA A 46 -26.12 -31.87 5.12
CA ALA A 46 -27.28 -32.74 4.97
C ALA A 46 -27.72 -32.80 3.51
N PHE A 47 -27.85 -31.63 2.88
CA PHE A 47 -28.23 -31.48 1.48
C PHE A 47 -27.12 -30.81 0.68
N ILE A 48 -26.97 -31.22 -0.59
CA ILE A 48 -25.88 -30.80 -1.47
C ILE A 48 -26.44 -30.51 -2.86
N THR A 49 -25.95 -29.47 -3.52
CA THR A 49 -26.26 -29.20 -4.93
C THR A 49 -25.04 -28.66 -5.64
N LEU A 50 -24.97 -28.84 -6.96
CA LEU A 50 -23.97 -28.18 -7.80
C LEU A 50 -24.63 -27.00 -8.50
N THR A 51 -23.93 -25.88 -8.53
CA THR A 51 -24.33 -24.63 -9.18
C THR A 51 -23.35 -24.29 -10.29
N ASP A 52 -23.08 -25.26 -11.18
CA ASP A 52 -22.16 -25.04 -12.29
C ASP A 52 -22.62 -23.89 -13.20
N HIS A 53 -21.65 -23.14 -13.74
CA HIS A 53 -21.93 -21.93 -14.51
C HIS A 53 -22.73 -22.21 -15.78
N ASN A 54 -23.94 -21.66 -15.82
CA ASN A 54 -24.85 -21.73 -16.98
C ASN A 54 -25.08 -23.16 -17.52
N THR A 55 -24.97 -24.17 -16.66
CA THR A 55 -25.22 -25.59 -16.95
C THR A 55 -25.80 -26.29 -15.72
N ILE A 56 -26.51 -27.41 -15.95
CA ILE A 56 -27.04 -28.30 -14.91
C ILE A 56 -26.46 -29.72 -15.01
N ASP A 57 -25.51 -29.97 -15.92
CA ASP A 57 -25.00 -31.31 -16.20
C ASP A 57 -24.43 -31.99 -14.94
N GLY A 58 -23.62 -31.26 -14.17
CA GLY A 58 -23.08 -31.76 -12.91
C GLY A 58 -24.16 -31.99 -11.86
N ALA A 59 -25.12 -31.08 -11.75
CA ALA A 59 -26.22 -31.20 -10.79
C ALA A 59 -27.16 -32.38 -11.10
N LEU A 60 -27.42 -32.65 -12.39
CA LEU A 60 -28.17 -33.83 -12.85
C LEU A 60 -27.42 -35.11 -12.53
N GLU A 61 -26.12 -35.16 -12.80
CA GLU A 61 -25.26 -36.29 -12.47
C GLU A 61 -25.26 -36.56 -10.95
N LEU A 62 -25.09 -35.52 -10.14
CA LEU A 62 -25.09 -35.61 -8.68
C LEU A 62 -26.44 -36.11 -8.14
N ALA A 63 -27.55 -35.55 -8.63
CA ALA A 63 -28.89 -35.94 -8.21
C ALA A 63 -29.24 -37.37 -8.66
N ALA A 64 -28.72 -37.84 -9.79
CA ALA A 64 -28.87 -39.22 -10.23
C ALA A 64 -28.12 -40.21 -9.33
N LEU A 65 -26.93 -39.84 -8.86
CA LEU A 65 -26.12 -40.66 -7.95
C LEU A 65 -26.68 -40.67 -6.52
N HIS A 66 -27.17 -39.52 -6.01
CA HIS A 66 -27.60 -39.33 -4.62
C HIS A 66 -28.97 -38.64 -4.50
N PRO A 67 -30.07 -39.27 -4.96
CA PRO A 67 -31.37 -38.61 -5.14
C PRO A 67 -32.09 -38.21 -3.83
N LYS A 68 -31.66 -38.72 -2.67
CA LYS A 68 -32.27 -38.38 -1.37
C LYS A 68 -31.74 -37.06 -0.80
N ASP A 69 -30.48 -36.77 -1.07
CA ASP A 69 -29.72 -35.71 -0.41
C ASP A 69 -29.38 -34.56 -1.39
N CYS A 70 -29.56 -34.79 -2.70
CA CYS A 70 -29.13 -33.86 -3.74
C CYS A 70 -30.28 -33.39 -4.63
N PHE A 71 -30.14 -32.18 -5.17
CA PHE A 71 -31.12 -31.55 -6.04
C PHE A 71 -30.45 -30.72 -7.14
N VAL A 72 -31.19 -30.44 -8.21
CA VAL A 72 -30.68 -29.77 -9.42
C VAL A 72 -30.69 -28.25 -9.24
N SER A 73 -29.56 -27.61 -9.50
CA SER A 73 -29.38 -26.16 -9.43
C SER A 73 -28.44 -25.66 -10.53
N THR A 74 -28.35 -24.34 -10.71
CA THR A 74 -27.40 -23.70 -11.63
C THR A 74 -27.00 -22.33 -11.12
N GLU A 75 -25.82 -21.85 -11.49
CA GLU A 75 -25.46 -20.44 -11.39
C GLU A 75 -25.65 -19.77 -12.75
N ALA A 76 -26.71 -18.96 -12.84
CA ALA A 76 -27.05 -18.22 -14.05
C ALA A 76 -26.31 -16.87 -14.08
N THR A 77 -25.51 -16.65 -15.12
CA THR A 77 -24.93 -15.33 -15.40
C THR A 77 -25.99 -14.44 -16.06
N ALA A 78 -26.48 -13.46 -15.31
CA ALA A 78 -27.47 -12.48 -15.74
C ALA A 78 -26.84 -11.11 -16.05
N TYR A 79 -27.54 -10.30 -16.84
CA TYR A 79 -27.02 -9.01 -17.32
C TYR A 79 -27.99 -7.87 -17.02
N PHE A 80 -27.47 -6.74 -16.52
CA PHE A 80 -28.17 -5.47 -16.60
C PHE A 80 -28.19 -5.00 -18.06
N PRO A 81 -29.36 -4.83 -18.69
CA PRO A 81 -29.45 -4.49 -20.12
C PRO A 81 -28.90 -3.09 -20.46
N GLU A 82 -28.80 -2.20 -19.47
CA GLU A 82 -28.39 -0.81 -19.69
C GLU A 82 -26.90 -0.67 -19.96
N ASP A 83 -26.08 -1.51 -19.32
CA ASP A 83 -24.63 -1.39 -19.40
C ASP A 83 -23.90 -2.74 -19.43
N GLY A 84 -24.62 -3.86 -19.48
CA GLY A 84 -24.04 -5.21 -19.53
C GLY A 84 -23.27 -5.63 -18.27
N CYS A 85 -23.54 -5.01 -17.11
CA CYS A 85 -23.00 -5.48 -15.83
C CYS A 85 -23.44 -6.94 -15.58
N LYS A 86 -22.48 -7.83 -15.34
CA LYS A 86 -22.72 -9.26 -15.06
C LYS A 86 -23.03 -9.46 -13.58
N ILE A 87 -24.13 -10.15 -13.28
CA ILE A 87 -24.50 -10.59 -11.94
C ILE A 87 -24.74 -12.09 -11.99
N HIS A 88 -24.32 -12.79 -10.95
CA HIS A 88 -24.57 -14.22 -10.82
C HIS A 88 -25.76 -14.49 -9.91
N ILE A 89 -26.69 -15.31 -10.38
CA ILE A 89 -27.91 -15.71 -9.66
C ILE A 89 -27.90 -17.22 -9.52
N LEU A 90 -27.85 -17.69 -8.27
CA LEU A 90 -27.99 -19.10 -7.93
C LEU A 90 -29.48 -19.46 -7.98
N CYS A 91 -29.82 -20.46 -8.78
CA CYS A 91 -31.20 -20.94 -8.97
C CYS A 91 -31.28 -22.40 -8.51
N TYR A 92 -32.15 -22.68 -7.54
CA TYR A 92 -32.18 -23.95 -6.81
C TYR A 92 -33.46 -24.75 -7.07
N GLY A 93 -33.32 -26.07 -7.11
CA GLY A 93 -34.44 -27.01 -7.20
C GLY A 93 -35.19 -26.91 -8.53
N ILE A 94 -34.46 -26.77 -9.63
CA ILE A 94 -35.01 -26.50 -10.97
C ILE A 94 -35.13 -27.77 -11.82
N THR A 95 -36.12 -27.79 -12.70
CA THR A 95 -36.24 -28.82 -13.74
C THR A 95 -35.42 -28.44 -14.99
N ALA A 96 -35.15 -29.41 -15.87
CA ALA A 96 -34.49 -29.13 -17.16
C ALA A 96 -35.27 -28.13 -18.03
N ALA A 97 -36.61 -28.19 -18.01
CA ALA A 97 -37.45 -27.22 -18.72
C ALA A 97 -37.32 -25.81 -18.13
N GLN A 98 -37.28 -25.70 -16.81
CA GLN A 98 -37.06 -24.42 -16.14
C GLN A 98 -35.65 -23.87 -16.39
N PHE A 99 -34.63 -24.74 -16.46
CA PHE A 99 -33.28 -24.34 -16.83
C PHE A 99 -33.22 -23.71 -18.23
N GLU A 100 -33.84 -24.33 -19.24
CA GLU A 100 -33.90 -23.75 -20.60
C GLU A 100 -34.59 -22.38 -20.64
N ALA A 101 -35.62 -22.19 -19.82
CA ALA A 101 -36.28 -20.90 -19.68
C ALA A 101 -35.39 -19.86 -18.97
N ILE A 102 -34.67 -20.26 -17.92
CA ILE A 102 -33.68 -19.42 -17.23
C ILE A 102 -32.58 -18.98 -18.20
N GLN A 103 -32.07 -19.88 -19.05
CA GLN A 103 -31.03 -19.59 -20.03
C GLN A 103 -31.47 -18.53 -21.04
N LYS A 104 -32.75 -18.48 -21.40
CA LYS A 104 -33.32 -17.43 -22.25
C LYS A 104 -33.55 -16.13 -21.47
N ALA A 105 -34.07 -16.22 -20.25
CA ALA A 105 -34.41 -15.06 -19.45
C ALA A 105 -33.18 -14.29 -18.93
N ARG A 106 -32.05 -14.97 -18.68
CA ARG A 106 -30.85 -14.38 -18.06
C ARG A 106 -30.15 -13.31 -18.90
N GLU A 107 -30.43 -13.20 -20.20
CA GLU A 107 -29.91 -12.08 -21.02
C GLU A 107 -30.37 -10.71 -20.51
N ASN A 108 -31.43 -10.67 -19.70
CA ASN A 108 -31.91 -9.49 -19.02
C ASN A 108 -32.32 -9.84 -17.59
N ILE A 109 -31.62 -9.29 -16.60
CA ILE A 109 -31.85 -9.60 -15.18
C ILE A 109 -33.29 -9.29 -14.71
N TYR A 110 -33.97 -8.33 -15.32
CA TYR A 110 -35.37 -8.01 -15.05
C TYR A 110 -36.31 -9.14 -15.50
N ASN A 111 -36.08 -9.67 -16.71
CA ASN A 111 -36.84 -10.81 -17.24
C ASN A 111 -36.59 -12.07 -16.41
N LEU A 112 -35.32 -12.32 -16.03
CA LEU A 112 -34.97 -13.43 -15.16
C LEU A 112 -35.68 -13.31 -13.82
N ARG A 113 -35.64 -12.13 -13.18
CA ARG A 113 -36.34 -11.86 -11.92
C ARG A 113 -37.83 -12.19 -12.03
N ASP A 114 -38.50 -11.73 -13.08
CA ASP A 114 -39.94 -11.95 -13.26
C ASP A 114 -40.27 -13.44 -13.44
N TYR A 115 -39.47 -14.14 -14.25
CA TYR A 115 -39.61 -15.59 -14.42
C TYR A 115 -39.43 -16.36 -13.12
N LEU A 116 -38.38 -16.06 -12.34
CA LEU A 116 -38.12 -16.72 -11.07
C LEU A 116 -39.25 -16.49 -10.05
N ARG A 117 -39.86 -15.29 -10.04
CA ARG A 117 -41.04 -15.00 -9.20
C ARG A 117 -42.25 -15.82 -9.63
N LEU A 118 -42.55 -15.83 -10.93
CA LEU A 118 -43.71 -16.51 -11.49
C LEU A 118 -43.68 -18.01 -11.19
N GLU A 119 -42.52 -18.63 -11.41
CA GLU A 119 -42.30 -20.06 -11.18
C GLU A 119 -41.99 -20.41 -9.71
N ARG A 120 -41.92 -19.40 -8.83
CA ARG A 120 -41.57 -19.54 -7.41
C ARG A 120 -40.25 -20.31 -7.20
N ILE A 121 -39.26 -20.09 -8.06
CA ILE A 121 -37.95 -20.73 -7.96
C ILE A 121 -37.18 -20.14 -6.78
N ALA A 122 -36.60 -21.01 -5.95
CA ALA A 122 -35.72 -20.58 -4.87
C ALA A 122 -34.41 -20.04 -5.49
N CYS A 123 -34.02 -18.82 -5.14
CA CYS A 123 -32.81 -18.21 -5.71
C CYS A 123 -32.02 -17.40 -4.68
N SER A 124 -30.76 -17.12 -5.00
CA SER A 124 -29.90 -16.22 -4.22
C SER A 124 -28.96 -15.45 -5.14
N VAL A 125 -28.73 -14.17 -4.87
CA VAL A 125 -27.69 -13.39 -5.59
C VAL A 125 -26.33 -13.81 -5.07
N ALA A 126 -25.48 -14.37 -5.94
CA ALA A 126 -24.15 -14.84 -5.59
C ALA A 126 -23.18 -13.68 -5.39
N HIS A 127 -22.27 -13.79 -4.41
CA HIS A 127 -21.18 -12.87 -4.10
C HIS A 127 -21.47 -11.39 -4.45
N GLY A 128 -22.54 -10.82 -3.88
CA GLY A 128 -23.17 -9.61 -4.42
C GLY A 128 -22.26 -8.40 -4.64
N THR A 129 -21.24 -8.20 -3.80
CA THR A 129 -20.27 -7.09 -3.92
C THR A 129 -19.05 -7.40 -4.80
N PHE A 130 -19.04 -8.56 -5.47
CA PHE A 130 -17.96 -8.96 -6.37
C PHE A 130 -18.23 -8.51 -7.80
N ASP A 131 -17.42 -7.56 -8.29
CA ASP A 131 -17.42 -7.13 -9.68
C ASP A 131 -16.86 -8.20 -10.63
N VAL A 132 -17.78 -8.85 -11.38
CA VAL A 132 -17.49 -9.97 -12.28
C VAL A 132 -16.80 -9.51 -13.57
N ASN A 133 -17.18 -8.34 -14.12
CA ASN A 133 -16.71 -7.87 -15.43
C ASN A 133 -16.22 -6.42 -15.48
N GLY A 134 -15.96 -5.81 -14.32
CA GLY A 134 -15.44 -4.44 -14.24
C GLY A 134 -16.51 -3.36 -14.39
N ARG A 135 -17.79 -3.68 -14.15
CA ARG A 135 -18.94 -2.79 -14.39
C ARG A 135 -19.84 -2.62 -13.16
N LEU A 136 -19.58 -3.34 -12.07
CA LEU A 136 -20.40 -3.24 -10.87
C LEU A 136 -20.31 -1.84 -10.25
N THR A 137 -21.44 -1.30 -9.81
CA THR A 137 -21.55 0.01 -9.15
C THR A 137 -22.48 -0.10 -7.95
N VAL A 138 -22.50 0.91 -7.07
CA VAL A 138 -23.47 0.94 -5.96
C VAL A 138 -24.91 0.97 -6.47
N GLU A 139 -25.17 1.59 -7.63
CA GLU A 139 -26.52 1.62 -8.21
C GLU A 139 -27.00 0.22 -8.63
N HIS A 140 -26.10 -0.63 -9.15
CA HIS A 140 -26.43 -2.03 -9.40
C HIS A 140 -26.83 -2.74 -8.11
N LEU A 141 -26.10 -2.53 -7.02
CA LEU A 141 -26.39 -3.14 -5.72
C LEU A 141 -27.74 -2.66 -5.15
N GLU A 142 -28.05 -1.37 -5.30
CA GLU A 142 -29.36 -0.80 -4.95
C GLU A 142 -30.49 -1.45 -5.77
N LYS A 143 -30.31 -1.61 -7.08
CA LYS A 143 -31.27 -2.32 -7.94
C LYS A 143 -31.42 -3.78 -7.51
N LEU A 144 -30.33 -4.49 -7.21
CA LEU A 144 -30.40 -5.88 -6.74
C LEU A 144 -31.17 -6.01 -5.43
N ILE A 145 -31.01 -5.06 -4.51
CA ILE A 145 -31.82 -4.99 -3.27
C ILE A 145 -33.31 -4.89 -3.59
N LEU A 146 -33.73 -4.23 -4.66
CA LEU A 146 -35.14 -4.23 -5.07
C LEU A 146 -35.53 -5.53 -5.78
N LEU A 147 -34.65 -6.03 -6.66
CA LEU A 147 -34.93 -7.15 -7.55
C LEU A 147 -34.97 -8.49 -6.84
N PHE A 148 -34.24 -8.71 -5.74
CA PHE A 148 -34.14 -10.01 -5.07
C PHE A 148 -34.32 -9.90 -3.56
N ASN A 149 -34.78 -10.99 -2.93
CA ASN A 149 -35.04 -11.04 -1.49
C ASN A 149 -34.06 -11.95 -0.72
N THR A 150 -33.19 -12.69 -1.41
CA THR A 150 -32.21 -13.60 -0.82
C THR A 150 -30.84 -13.40 -1.46
N PHE A 151 -29.80 -13.36 -0.63
CA PHE A 151 -28.44 -13.03 -1.03
C PHE A 151 -27.44 -13.97 -0.38
N GLU A 152 -26.40 -14.30 -1.13
CA GLU A 152 -25.22 -14.94 -0.57
C GLU A 152 -24.45 -13.91 0.26
N SER A 153 -24.44 -14.12 1.58
CA SER A 153 -23.80 -13.23 2.54
C SER A 153 -22.51 -13.80 3.12
N ALA A 154 -22.27 -15.11 2.93
CA ALA A 154 -21.02 -15.77 3.23
C ALA A 154 -20.57 -16.60 2.02
N ASN A 155 -19.64 -16.07 1.25
CA ASN A 155 -18.99 -16.79 0.16
C ASN A 155 -17.56 -17.17 0.55
N GLY A 156 -17.21 -18.45 0.39
CA GLY A 156 -15.94 -19.04 0.83
C GLY A 156 -14.70 -18.60 0.05
N THR A 157 -14.85 -17.97 -1.12
CA THR A 157 -13.73 -17.40 -1.90
C THR A 157 -13.60 -15.89 -1.74
N ARG A 158 -14.57 -15.21 -1.11
CA ARG A 158 -14.52 -13.75 -0.90
C ARG A 158 -13.96 -13.39 0.47
N GLY A 159 -13.30 -12.22 0.51
CA GLY A 159 -12.67 -11.69 1.71
C GLY A 159 -13.67 -11.35 2.81
N GLU A 160 -13.26 -11.52 4.06
CA GLU A 160 -14.10 -11.27 5.24
C GLU A 160 -14.71 -9.87 5.27
N SER A 161 -13.93 -8.82 4.95
CA SER A 161 -14.43 -7.44 4.97
C SER A 161 -15.59 -7.21 4.00
N GLY A 162 -15.55 -7.83 2.81
CA GLY A 162 -16.63 -7.73 1.82
C GLY A 162 -17.89 -8.46 2.25
N ASN A 163 -17.75 -9.71 2.71
CA ASN A 163 -18.86 -10.51 3.24
C ASN A 163 -19.56 -9.81 4.43
N ARG A 164 -18.78 -9.30 5.39
CA ARG A 164 -19.30 -8.58 6.56
C ARG A 164 -20.05 -7.31 6.18
N LEU A 165 -19.42 -6.46 5.35
CA LEU A 165 -20.05 -5.21 4.89
C LEU A 165 -21.37 -5.49 4.17
N TRP A 166 -21.39 -6.46 3.25
CA TRP A 166 -22.60 -6.78 2.51
C TRP A 166 -23.72 -7.29 3.42
N THR A 167 -23.37 -8.16 4.37
CA THR A 167 -24.32 -8.63 5.40
C THR A 167 -24.89 -7.47 6.23
N GLU A 168 -24.07 -6.50 6.59
CA GLU A 168 -24.48 -5.32 7.36
C GLU A 168 -25.43 -4.43 6.56
N VAL A 169 -25.11 -4.14 5.28
CA VAL A 169 -26.00 -3.41 4.36
C VAL A 169 -27.37 -4.09 4.32
N LEU A 170 -27.42 -5.40 4.04
CA LEU A 170 -28.68 -6.15 3.91
C LEU A 170 -29.50 -6.17 5.21
N ARG A 171 -28.85 -6.18 6.37
CA ARG A 171 -29.51 -6.14 7.69
C ARG A 171 -29.96 -4.75 8.12
N SER A 172 -29.36 -3.70 7.56
CA SER A 172 -29.67 -2.30 7.88
C SER A 172 -30.91 -1.76 7.15
N LEU A 173 -31.44 -2.49 6.17
CA LEU A 173 -32.54 -2.04 5.33
C LEU A 173 -33.84 -1.85 6.15
N THR A 174 -34.54 -0.74 5.88
CA THR A 174 -35.85 -0.42 6.47
C THR A 174 -36.90 -0.18 5.37
N PRO A 175 -38.20 -0.17 5.69
CA PRO A 175 -39.25 0.22 4.73
C PRO A 175 -38.98 1.58 4.05
N GLU A 176 -38.42 2.55 4.79
CA GLU A 176 -38.07 3.88 4.27
C GLU A 176 -36.91 3.81 3.28
N THR A 177 -35.88 3.00 3.57
CA THR A 177 -34.77 2.77 2.65
C THR A 177 -35.29 2.18 1.34
N ILE A 178 -36.13 1.15 1.40
CA ILE A 178 -36.75 0.57 0.20
C ILE A 178 -37.57 1.61 -0.56
N SER A 179 -38.43 2.37 0.13
CA SER A 179 -39.27 3.39 -0.50
C SER A 179 -38.42 4.43 -1.26
N THR A 180 -37.29 4.82 -0.67
CA THR A 180 -36.32 5.72 -1.31
C THR A 180 -35.71 5.10 -2.57
N LEU A 181 -35.31 3.82 -2.50
CA LEU A 181 -34.76 3.11 -3.64
C LEU A 181 -35.79 2.90 -4.76
N VAL A 182 -37.05 2.60 -4.43
CA VAL A 182 -38.15 2.50 -5.40
C VAL A 182 -38.38 3.84 -6.09
N ALA A 183 -38.42 4.94 -5.33
CA ALA A 183 -38.57 6.28 -5.90
C ALA A 183 -37.38 6.66 -6.82
N LYS A 184 -36.16 6.23 -6.47
CA LYS A 184 -34.95 6.47 -7.27
C LYS A 184 -34.95 5.66 -8.57
N HIS A 185 -35.23 4.36 -8.50
CA HIS A 185 -35.00 3.42 -9.60
C HIS A 185 -36.26 3.06 -10.40
N GLY A 186 -37.45 3.36 -9.88
CA GLY A 186 -38.72 3.04 -10.53
C GLY A 186 -39.00 1.53 -10.65
N LEU A 187 -38.41 0.71 -9.77
CA LEU A 187 -38.54 -0.75 -9.81
C LEU A 187 -39.52 -1.27 -8.77
N ASP A 188 -40.35 -2.24 -9.16
CA ASP A 188 -41.18 -3.02 -8.24
C ASP A 188 -40.31 -3.91 -7.35
N PRO A 189 -40.41 -3.81 -6.01
CA PRO A 189 -39.59 -4.62 -5.12
C PRO A 189 -40.10 -6.08 -5.01
N TRP A 190 -39.20 -7.02 -4.70
CA TRP A 190 -39.57 -8.43 -4.54
C TRP A 190 -40.34 -8.70 -3.23
N GLY A 191 -41.65 -8.90 -3.37
CA GLY A 191 -42.55 -9.30 -2.27
C GLY A 191 -42.98 -8.14 -1.37
N GLU A 192 -43.75 -8.46 -0.31
CA GLU A 192 -44.39 -7.45 0.55
C GLU A 192 -43.45 -6.81 1.58
N GLU A 193 -42.42 -7.55 2.04
CA GLU A 193 -41.44 -7.08 3.01
C GLU A 193 -40.02 -7.04 2.42
N PRO A 194 -39.76 -6.25 1.36
CA PRO A 194 -38.50 -6.28 0.63
C PRO A 194 -37.28 -5.81 1.44
N TRP A 195 -37.46 -5.13 2.58
CA TRP A 195 -36.38 -4.76 3.50
C TRP A 195 -35.86 -5.96 4.29
N ARG A 196 -36.62 -7.06 4.40
CA ARG A 196 -36.18 -8.29 5.07
C ARG A 196 -35.54 -9.23 4.06
N LYS A 197 -34.24 -9.47 4.21
CA LYS A 197 -33.43 -10.29 3.30
C LYS A 197 -33.12 -11.67 3.88
N GLY A 198 -33.24 -12.71 3.05
CA GLY A 198 -32.71 -14.04 3.32
C GLY A 198 -31.21 -14.09 3.09
N LEU A 199 -30.51 -14.89 3.89
CA LEU A 199 -29.04 -15.00 3.82
C LEU A 199 -28.65 -16.45 3.56
N THR A 200 -27.86 -16.67 2.51
CA THR A 200 -27.27 -17.97 2.18
C THR A 200 -25.76 -17.91 2.23
N GLY A 201 -25.12 -19.08 2.36
CA GLY A 201 -23.68 -19.23 2.20
C GLY A 201 -23.33 -20.49 1.42
N GLY A 202 -22.18 -20.43 0.78
CA GLY A 202 -21.60 -21.54 0.03
C GLY A 202 -20.10 -21.36 -0.19
N SER A 203 -19.42 -22.48 -0.43
CA SER A 203 -17.95 -22.48 -0.48
C SER A 203 -17.39 -21.79 -1.73
N ASP A 204 -18.12 -21.85 -2.85
CA ASP A 204 -17.69 -21.29 -4.15
C ASP A 204 -16.30 -21.84 -4.56
N ASP A 205 -15.97 -23.05 -4.10
CA ASP A 205 -14.63 -23.60 -4.21
C ASP A 205 -14.45 -24.39 -5.50
N HIS A 206 -13.81 -23.76 -6.48
CA HIS A 206 -13.49 -24.41 -7.75
C HIS A 206 -12.33 -25.40 -7.66
N ALA A 207 -11.49 -25.32 -6.62
CA ALA A 207 -10.34 -26.18 -6.47
C ALA A 207 -10.66 -27.45 -5.67
N GLY A 208 -11.76 -27.53 -4.94
CA GLY A 208 -12.13 -28.74 -4.17
C GLY A 208 -11.26 -28.97 -2.92
N LEU A 209 -10.84 -27.91 -2.24
CA LEU A 209 -10.06 -27.92 -1.00
C LEU A 209 -10.94 -27.68 0.25
N PHE A 210 -11.89 -26.76 0.16
CA PHE A 210 -12.69 -26.19 1.23
C PHE A 210 -14.20 -26.44 1.07
N LEU A 211 -14.59 -27.32 0.15
CA LEU A 211 -16.00 -27.72 -0.09
C LEU A 211 -16.73 -28.05 1.21
N GLY A 212 -17.89 -27.45 1.45
CA GLY A 212 -18.70 -27.66 2.65
C GLY A 212 -18.20 -26.94 3.92
N GLU A 213 -17.13 -26.15 3.86
CA GLU A 213 -16.66 -25.36 5.01
C GLU A 213 -17.39 -24.03 5.15
N THR A 214 -17.99 -23.53 4.07
CA THR A 214 -18.95 -22.42 4.05
C THR A 214 -20.33 -22.99 3.72
N TYR A 215 -21.36 -22.60 4.47
CA TYR A 215 -22.65 -23.27 4.42
C TYR A 215 -23.82 -22.36 4.75
N THR A 216 -24.99 -22.80 4.33
CA THR A 216 -26.31 -22.31 4.71
C THR A 216 -26.89 -23.19 5.82
N LEU A 217 -27.48 -22.56 6.83
CA LEU A 217 -28.24 -23.20 7.90
C LEU A 217 -29.74 -22.98 7.68
N ALA A 218 -30.53 -24.03 7.85
CA ALA A 218 -31.98 -23.98 7.79
C ALA A 218 -32.61 -25.00 8.75
N GLU A 219 -33.85 -24.75 9.18
CA GLU A 219 -34.70 -25.78 9.79
C GLU A 219 -35.43 -26.53 8.66
N ALA A 220 -34.85 -27.67 8.26
CA ALA A 220 -35.35 -28.50 7.18
C ALA A 220 -35.04 -29.97 7.45
N ASP A 221 -35.92 -30.83 6.95
CA ASP A 221 -35.88 -32.30 7.03
C ASP A 221 -35.89 -32.96 5.63
N SER A 222 -36.13 -32.18 4.58
CA SER A 222 -36.17 -32.59 3.18
C SER A 222 -35.64 -31.47 2.28
N VAL A 223 -35.32 -31.81 1.03
CA VAL A 223 -34.94 -30.82 0.00
C VAL A 223 -36.04 -29.76 -0.15
N GLU A 224 -37.32 -30.15 -0.19
CA GLU A 224 -38.41 -29.18 -0.37
C GLU A 224 -38.53 -28.23 0.83
N SER A 225 -38.42 -28.73 2.06
CA SER A 225 -38.45 -27.85 3.24
C SER A 225 -37.24 -26.91 3.32
N LEU A 226 -36.08 -27.31 2.77
CA LEU A 226 -34.93 -26.41 2.57
C LEU A 226 -35.23 -25.32 1.52
N LEU A 227 -35.75 -25.69 0.34
CA LEU A 227 -36.10 -24.74 -0.71
C LEU A 227 -37.17 -23.74 -0.22
N ASP A 228 -38.15 -24.19 0.55
CA ASP A 228 -39.14 -23.34 1.19
C ASP A 228 -38.57 -22.43 2.27
N ALA A 229 -37.55 -22.88 3.01
CA ALA A 229 -36.81 -22.03 3.93
C ALA A 229 -36.07 -20.90 3.18
N ILE A 230 -35.47 -21.20 2.03
CA ILE A 230 -34.80 -20.21 1.18
C ILE A 230 -35.81 -19.20 0.62
N ARG A 231 -36.90 -19.66 -0.02
CA ARG A 231 -38.00 -18.81 -0.52
C ARG A 231 -38.58 -17.92 0.57
N GLY A 232 -38.70 -18.50 1.78
CA GLY A 232 -39.25 -17.86 2.96
C GLY A 232 -38.28 -17.00 3.76
N ARG A 233 -37.01 -16.88 3.34
CA ARG A 233 -35.96 -16.09 4.02
C ARG A 233 -35.67 -16.56 5.46
N ARG A 234 -35.82 -17.85 5.73
CA ARG A 234 -35.59 -18.49 7.04
C ARG A 234 -34.24 -19.24 7.08
N THR A 235 -33.23 -18.68 6.43
CA THR A 235 -31.89 -19.24 6.36
C THR A 235 -30.85 -18.30 6.96
N LEU A 236 -29.75 -18.89 7.43
CA LEU A 236 -28.57 -18.18 7.91
C LEU A 236 -27.35 -18.66 7.14
N ALA A 237 -26.34 -17.80 7.00
CA ALA A 237 -25.07 -18.15 6.39
C ALA A 237 -23.97 -18.26 7.46
N GLY A 238 -22.98 -19.13 7.25
CA GLY A 238 -21.82 -19.26 8.14
C GLY A 238 -20.71 -20.12 7.56
N GLY A 239 -19.62 -20.25 8.32
CA GLY A 239 -18.48 -21.08 7.95
C GLY A 239 -17.22 -20.30 7.58
N ARG A 240 -16.28 -20.98 6.89
CA ARG A 240 -15.00 -20.43 6.46
C ARG A 240 -15.20 -19.32 5.42
N LEU A 241 -14.39 -18.27 5.49
CA LEU A 241 -14.37 -17.19 4.49
C LEU A 241 -13.05 -17.20 3.73
N GLY A 242 -13.02 -16.54 2.58
CA GLY A 242 -11.85 -16.52 1.72
C GLY A 242 -10.74 -15.60 2.23
N ASP A 243 -9.50 -16.01 1.96
CA ASP A 243 -8.31 -15.18 2.06
C ASP A 243 -7.46 -15.33 0.79
N HIS A 244 -6.56 -14.38 0.56
CA HIS A 244 -5.78 -14.32 -0.67
C HIS A 244 -4.78 -15.49 -0.82
N LYS A 245 -4.30 -16.08 0.29
CA LYS A 245 -3.37 -17.21 0.26
C LYS A 245 -4.09 -18.49 -0.12
N ALA A 246 -5.26 -18.73 0.47
CA ALA A 246 -6.09 -19.89 0.14
C ALA A 246 -6.52 -19.86 -1.34
N LEU A 247 -6.93 -18.70 -1.84
CA LEU A 247 -7.28 -18.54 -3.24
C LEU A 247 -6.07 -18.74 -4.18
N ALA A 248 -4.88 -18.24 -3.81
CA ALA A 248 -3.67 -18.47 -4.60
C ALA A 248 -3.27 -19.94 -4.61
N TYR A 249 -3.46 -20.64 -3.48
CA TYR A 249 -3.24 -22.07 -3.38
C TYR A 249 -4.25 -22.87 -4.22
N ALA A 250 -5.51 -22.44 -4.28
CA ALA A 250 -6.53 -22.99 -5.17
C ALA A 250 -6.14 -22.84 -6.65
N VAL A 251 -5.61 -21.69 -7.07
CA VAL A 251 -5.07 -21.49 -8.43
C VAL A 251 -3.95 -22.49 -8.74
N TYR A 252 -3.06 -22.78 -7.77
CA TYR A 252 -2.04 -23.80 -7.96
C TYR A 252 -2.62 -25.21 -8.12
N LYS A 253 -3.69 -25.53 -7.39
CA LYS A 253 -4.37 -26.82 -7.52
C LYS A 253 -5.06 -26.97 -8.88
N ILE A 254 -5.80 -25.95 -9.33
CA ILE A 254 -6.47 -25.98 -10.65
C ILE A 254 -5.43 -26.06 -11.77
N ALA A 255 -4.36 -25.27 -11.67
CA ALA A 255 -3.26 -25.35 -12.63
C ALA A 255 -2.64 -26.76 -12.64
N SER A 256 -2.49 -27.40 -11.48
CA SER A 256 -2.00 -28.77 -11.34
C SER A 256 -2.88 -29.79 -12.06
N GLU A 257 -4.19 -29.75 -11.82
CA GLU A 257 -5.16 -30.67 -12.41
C GLU A 257 -5.23 -30.51 -13.94
N TYR A 258 -5.17 -29.28 -14.43
CA TYR A 258 -5.05 -28.99 -15.86
C TYR A 258 -3.85 -29.70 -16.51
N THR A 259 -2.68 -29.70 -15.83
CA THR A 259 -1.47 -30.36 -16.35
C THR A 259 -1.63 -31.87 -16.48
N GLN A 260 -2.37 -32.49 -15.56
CA GLN A 260 -2.62 -33.93 -15.52
C GLN A 260 -3.55 -34.35 -16.66
N VAL A 261 -4.62 -33.57 -16.89
CA VAL A 261 -5.62 -33.83 -17.94
C VAL A 261 -5.03 -33.69 -19.35
N LYS A 262 -4.21 -32.65 -19.61
CA LYS A 262 -3.63 -32.41 -20.95
C LYS A 262 -2.30 -33.10 -21.20
N GLY A 263 -1.80 -33.92 -20.28
CA GLY A 263 -0.55 -34.66 -20.46
C GLY A 263 0.70 -33.77 -20.51
N GLY A 264 0.70 -32.63 -19.82
CA GLY A 264 1.93 -31.83 -19.68
C GLY A 264 1.79 -30.43 -19.09
N VAL A 265 2.64 -30.15 -18.09
CA VAL A 265 3.44 -28.92 -17.98
C VAL A 265 4.88 -29.35 -17.72
N ARG A 266 5.79 -29.02 -18.64
CA ARG A 266 7.23 -29.25 -18.45
C ARG A 266 7.85 -28.04 -17.74
N GLY A 267 8.72 -28.28 -16.77
CA GLY A 267 9.46 -27.22 -16.05
C GLY A 267 8.99 -27.00 -14.61
N LEU A 268 9.40 -25.87 -14.03
CA LEU A 268 9.19 -25.55 -12.61
C LEU A 268 7.71 -25.53 -12.15
N PRO A 269 6.74 -25.00 -12.92
CA PRO A 269 5.33 -25.00 -12.50
C PRO A 269 4.71 -26.41 -12.43
N GLY A 270 5.04 -27.30 -13.38
CA GLY A 270 4.58 -28.69 -13.36
C GLY A 270 5.17 -29.49 -12.20
N MET A 271 6.43 -29.22 -11.84
CA MET A 271 7.09 -29.81 -10.67
C MET A 271 6.50 -29.32 -9.33
N LEU A 272 6.10 -28.05 -9.24
CA LEU A 272 5.41 -27.53 -8.05
C LEU A 272 4.05 -28.23 -7.85
N SER A 273 3.31 -28.36 -8.94
CA SER A 273 2.03 -29.05 -9.01
C SER A 273 2.14 -30.51 -8.57
N SER A 274 3.14 -31.24 -9.05
CA SER A 274 3.35 -32.64 -8.66
C SER A 274 3.69 -32.80 -7.18
N ILE A 275 4.49 -31.88 -6.63
CA ILE A 275 4.89 -31.92 -5.22
C ILE A 275 3.71 -31.66 -4.29
N LEU A 276 2.88 -30.66 -4.57
CA LEU A 276 1.85 -30.20 -3.65
C LEU A 276 0.57 -31.04 -3.68
N PHE A 277 0.20 -31.60 -4.85
CA PHE A 277 -1.15 -32.11 -5.07
C PHE A 277 -1.25 -33.56 -5.60
N GLN A 278 -0.14 -34.24 -5.91
CA GLN A 278 -0.20 -35.66 -6.29
C GLN A 278 -0.27 -36.57 -5.06
N SER A 279 -1.22 -37.50 -5.07
CA SER A 279 -1.48 -38.47 -3.99
C SER A 279 -0.31 -39.44 -3.73
N GLU A 280 0.44 -39.82 -4.76
CA GLU A 280 1.65 -40.67 -4.62
C GLU A 280 2.92 -39.85 -4.28
N GLY A 281 2.80 -38.52 -4.20
CA GLY A 281 3.90 -37.59 -4.12
C GLY A 281 4.73 -37.53 -5.41
N PRO A 282 5.84 -36.77 -5.42
CA PRO A 282 6.62 -36.56 -6.63
C PRO A 282 7.23 -37.87 -7.15
N ALA A 283 7.17 -38.06 -8.47
CA ALA A 283 7.68 -39.25 -9.15
C ALA A 283 9.19 -39.45 -8.90
N LEU A 284 9.70 -40.68 -9.06
CA LEU A 284 11.12 -40.98 -8.84
C LEU A 284 12.05 -40.07 -9.69
N ARG A 285 11.63 -39.73 -10.91
CA ARG A 285 12.33 -38.78 -11.80
C ARG A 285 12.41 -37.37 -11.21
N GLU A 286 11.37 -36.91 -10.55
CA GLU A 286 11.30 -35.57 -9.93
C GLU A 286 12.13 -35.53 -8.65
N ARG A 287 12.06 -36.58 -7.82
CA ARG A 287 12.95 -36.73 -6.65
C ARG A 287 14.42 -36.74 -7.06
N MET A 288 14.75 -37.41 -8.16
CA MET A 288 16.10 -37.38 -8.73
C MET A 288 16.46 -36.00 -9.31
N ALA A 289 15.53 -35.29 -9.95
CA ALA A 289 15.75 -33.95 -10.46
C ALA A 289 16.03 -32.94 -9.33
N ILE A 290 15.28 -32.99 -8.22
CA ILE A 290 15.49 -32.16 -7.03
C ILE A 290 16.85 -32.44 -6.40
N LYS A 291 17.20 -33.73 -6.21
CA LYS A 291 18.53 -34.11 -5.73
C LYS A 291 19.64 -33.58 -6.64
N ARG A 292 19.51 -33.74 -7.96
CA ARG A 292 20.46 -33.21 -8.95
C ARG A 292 20.56 -31.70 -8.92
N LEU A 293 19.46 -30.98 -8.70
CA LEU A 293 19.46 -29.52 -8.50
C LEU A 293 20.29 -29.13 -7.28
N GLY A 294 20.12 -29.84 -6.16
CA GLY A 294 20.89 -29.60 -4.93
C GLY A 294 22.39 -29.86 -5.05
N PHE A 295 22.82 -30.71 -6.00
CA PHE A 295 24.24 -30.95 -6.30
C PHE A 295 24.86 -29.89 -7.24
N ARG A 296 24.07 -28.98 -7.80
CA ARG A 296 24.60 -27.88 -8.63
C ARG A 296 25.20 -26.80 -7.74
N ARG A 297 26.26 -26.14 -8.25
CA ARG A 297 27.01 -25.10 -7.51
C ARG A 297 26.32 -23.73 -7.48
N SER A 298 25.29 -23.49 -8.29
CA SER A 298 24.66 -22.16 -8.35
C SER A 298 23.79 -21.90 -7.10
N ALA A 299 23.91 -20.72 -6.49
CA ALA A 299 23.10 -20.32 -5.33
C ALA A 299 21.59 -20.44 -5.62
N ARG A 300 21.19 -20.07 -6.84
CA ARG A 300 19.82 -20.22 -7.35
C ARG A 300 19.30 -21.66 -7.26
N ASP A 301 20.08 -22.63 -7.73
CA ASP A 301 19.65 -24.03 -7.72
C ASP A 301 19.53 -24.58 -6.29
N GLN A 302 20.41 -24.15 -5.37
CA GLN A 302 20.36 -24.53 -3.96
C GLN A 302 19.12 -23.97 -3.25
N MET A 303 18.81 -22.67 -3.47
CA MET A 303 17.59 -22.04 -2.93
C MET A 303 16.33 -22.76 -3.44
N MET A 304 16.28 -23.08 -4.73
CA MET A 304 15.17 -23.82 -5.32
C MET A 304 15.05 -25.24 -4.75
N ALA A 305 16.17 -25.95 -4.56
CA ALA A 305 16.16 -27.28 -3.97
C ALA A 305 15.62 -27.28 -2.52
N GLN A 306 16.01 -26.28 -1.71
CA GLN A 306 15.50 -26.11 -0.34
C GLN A 306 13.99 -25.81 -0.33
N PHE A 307 13.53 -24.92 -1.21
CA PHE A 307 12.12 -24.61 -1.37
C PHE A 307 11.30 -25.86 -1.72
N LEU A 308 11.71 -26.61 -2.74
CA LEU A 308 11.01 -27.82 -3.18
C LEU A 308 11.01 -28.90 -2.08
N LYS A 309 12.12 -29.05 -1.33
CA LYS A 309 12.18 -29.96 -0.18
C LYS A 309 11.17 -29.58 0.90
N ARG A 310 11.05 -28.29 1.22
CA ARG A 310 10.09 -27.79 2.21
C ARG A 310 8.65 -28.06 1.76
N LEU A 311 8.33 -27.82 0.49
CA LEU A 311 6.99 -28.14 -0.05
C LEU A 311 6.69 -29.65 -0.01
N MET A 312 7.67 -30.51 -0.22
CA MET A 312 7.49 -31.96 -0.07
C MET A 312 7.14 -32.35 1.38
N GLU A 313 7.73 -31.69 2.37
CA GLU A 313 7.40 -31.91 3.79
C GLU A 313 5.97 -31.44 4.09
N VAL A 314 5.57 -30.29 3.55
CA VAL A 314 4.20 -29.77 3.65
C VAL A 314 3.19 -30.74 3.01
N ALA A 315 3.46 -31.24 1.81
CA ALA A 315 2.59 -32.18 1.12
C ALA A 315 2.45 -33.51 1.87
N LYS A 316 3.52 -33.99 2.52
CA LYS A 316 3.52 -35.24 3.30
C LYS A 316 2.67 -35.13 4.58
N VAL A 317 2.74 -34.00 5.28
CA VAL A 317 2.04 -33.79 6.56
C VAL A 317 0.63 -33.24 6.35
N GLY A 318 0.41 -32.52 5.25
CA GLY A 318 -0.80 -31.77 4.94
C GLY A 318 -2.12 -32.52 5.11
N PRO A 319 -2.28 -33.75 4.58
CA PRO A 319 -3.51 -34.53 4.73
C PRO A 319 -3.94 -34.74 6.19
N THR A 320 -2.99 -34.75 7.14
CA THR A 320 -3.28 -34.90 8.58
C THR A 320 -3.57 -33.59 9.31
N ARG A 321 -3.14 -32.45 8.76
CA ARG A 321 -3.25 -31.13 9.40
C ARG A 321 -4.34 -30.25 8.78
N GLY A 322 -4.83 -30.59 7.59
CA GLY A 322 -5.88 -29.86 6.87
C GLY A 322 -5.35 -28.81 5.89
N ALA A 323 -6.24 -28.33 5.02
CA ALA A 323 -5.91 -27.45 3.91
C ALA A 323 -5.37 -26.07 4.36
N ASP A 324 -5.95 -25.45 5.39
CA ASP A 324 -5.47 -24.15 5.91
C ASP A 324 -4.02 -24.22 6.39
N TRP A 325 -3.64 -25.32 7.06
CA TRP A 325 -2.26 -25.52 7.46
C TRP A 325 -1.33 -25.65 6.24
N GLN A 326 -1.74 -26.38 5.21
CA GLN A 326 -0.94 -26.53 3.98
C GLN A 326 -0.73 -25.18 3.28
N VAL A 327 -1.78 -24.36 3.20
CA VAL A 327 -1.74 -23.02 2.60
C VAL A 327 -0.72 -22.15 3.30
N GLU A 328 -0.79 -22.04 4.63
CA GLU A 328 0.13 -21.20 5.40
C GLU A 328 1.57 -21.69 5.31
N GLN A 329 1.81 -23.00 5.36
CA GLN A 329 3.16 -23.53 5.24
C GLN A 329 3.74 -23.40 3.82
N ALA A 330 2.92 -23.56 2.78
CA ALA A 330 3.35 -23.34 1.40
C ALA A 330 3.67 -21.86 1.16
N TYR A 331 2.87 -20.95 1.70
CA TYR A 331 3.13 -19.51 1.65
C TYR A 331 4.42 -19.14 2.38
N ASP A 332 4.65 -19.66 3.60
CA ASP A 332 5.89 -19.38 4.33
C ASP A 332 7.13 -19.95 3.63
N ALA A 333 7.02 -21.14 3.01
CA ALA A 333 8.07 -21.69 2.18
C ALA A 333 8.42 -20.77 0.99
N LEU A 334 7.41 -20.19 0.34
CA LEU A 334 7.59 -19.23 -0.73
C LEU A 334 8.19 -17.91 -0.23
N ALA A 335 7.72 -17.38 0.90
CA ALA A 335 8.28 -16.17 1.52
C ALA A 335 9.77 -16.34 1.82
N THR A 336 10.17 -17.51 2.34
CA THR A 336 11.59 -17.83 2.54
C THR A 336 12.38 -17.90 1.24
N LEU A 337 11.81 -18.45 0.15
CA LEU A 337 12.47 -18.44 -1.16
C LEU A 337 12.66 -17.01 -1.68
N VAL A 338 11.62 -16.17 -1.61
CA VAL A 338 11.67 -14.76 -2.04
C VAL A 338 12.74 -14.00 -1.24
N ASP A 339 12.77 -14.16 0.07
CA ASP A 339 13.77 -13.52 0.93
C ASP A 339 15.20 -13.95 0.60
N ALA A 340 15.40 -15.25 0.33
CA ALA A 340 16.70 -15.77 -0.07
C ALA A 340 17.16 -15.19 -1.42
N CYS A 341 16.25 -15.09 -2.41
CA CYS A 341 16.53 -14.45 -3.70
C CYS A 341 16.86 -12.96 -3.55
N ILE A 342 16.12 -12.22 -2.70
CA ILE A 342 16.39 -10.80 -2.42
C ILE A 342 17.77 -10.64 -1.79
N ARG A 343 18.11 -11.48 -0.79
CA ARG A 343 19.41 -11.46 -0.13
C ARG A 343 20.56 -11.68 -1.10
N GLU A 344 20.47 -12.69 -1.96
CA GLU A 344 21.50 -12.98 -2.97
C GLU A 344 21.64 -11.82 -3.97
N LEU A 345 20.53 -11.23 -4.42
CA LEU A 345 20.55 -10.07 -5.32
C LEU A 345 21.30 -8.90 -4.69
N VAL A 346 20.96 -8.54 -3.45
CA VAL A 346 21.61 -7.44 -2.72
C VAL A 346 23.11 -7.71 -2.54
N GLN A 347 23.48 -8.91 -2.10
CA GLN A 347 24.87 -9.32 -1.93
C GLN A 347 25.65 -9.33 -3.26
N SER A 348 24.99 -9.67 -4.37
CA SER A 348 25.60 -9.64 -5.69
C SER A 348 25.86 -8.21 -6.16
N VAL A 349 24.91 -7.30 -5.96
CA VAL A 349 25.08 -5.86 -6.26
C VAL A 349 26.20 -5.25 -5.42
N GLN A 350 26.27 -5.56 -4.12
CA GLN A 350 27.35 -5.08 -3.24
C GLN A 350 28.74 -5.55 -3.69
N ARG A 351 28.86 -6.82 -4.12
CA ARG A 351 30.12 -7.37 -4.64
C ARG A 351 30.55 -6.65 -5.92
N GLY A 352 29.63 -6.42 -6.85
CA GLY A 352 29.91 -5.68 -8.09
C GLY A 352 30.40 -4.24 -7.83
N LEU A 353 29.73 -3.52 -6.91
CA LEU A 353 30.12 -2.17 -6.54
C LEU A 353 31.51 -2.10 -5.86
N SER A 354 31.93 -3.15 -5.16
CA SER A 354 33.23 -3.19 -4.47
C SER A 354 34.39 -3.66 -5.36
N GLY A 355 34.10 -4.32 -6.49
CA GLY A 355 35.09 -5.03 -7.29
C GLY A 355 35.54 -4.32 -8.58
N GLY A 356 34.98 -3.17 -8.93
CA GLY A 356 35.33 -2.41 -10.15
C GLY A 356 34.86 -3.03 -11.48
N GLU A 357 34.31 -4.24 -11.47
CA GLU A 357 33.65 -4.86 -12.62
C GLU A 357 32.16 -4.53 -12.64
N ALA A 358 31.62 -4.14 -13.81
CA ALA A 358 30.19 -3.93 -13.97
C ALA A 358 29.44 -5.24 -13.66
N PRO A 359 28.54 -5.27 -12.66
CA PRO A 359 27.78 -6.48 -12.36
C PRO A 359 27.00 -6.93 -13.60
N ASP A 360 27.05 -8.22 -13.93
CA ASP A 360 26.14 -8.81 -14.93
C ASP A 360 24.71 -8.81 -14.37
N LEU A 361 24.06 -7.65 -14.49
CA LEU A 361 22.70 -7.39 -14.05
C LEU A 361 21.70 -8.38 -14.64
N PHE A 362 21.95 -8.90 -15.85
CA PHE A 362 21.08 -9.90 -16.47
C PHE A 362 21.13 -11.23 -15.72
N GLN A 363 22.33 -11.71 -15.39
CA GLN A 363 22.48 -12.94 -14.61
C GLN A 363 21.90 -12.79 -13.20
N GLN A 364 22.03 -11.61 -12.61
CA GLN A 364 21.47 -11.28 -11.29
C GLN A 364 19.93 -11.26 -11.29
N ILE A 365 19.29 -10.61 -12.27
CA ILE A 365 17.82 -10.58 -12.41
C ILE A 365 17.27 -12.01 -12.62
N ALA A 366 18.00 -12.85 -13.36
CA ALA A 366 17.60 -14.23 -13.61
C ALA A 366 17.49 -15.09 -12.33
N THR A 367 18.14 -14.70 -11.23
CA THR A 367 18.04 -15.39 -9.94
C THR A 367 16.69 -15.19 -9.25
N VAL A 368 15.99 -14.09 -9.53
CA VAL A 368 14.72 -13.72 -8.87
C VAL A 368 13.49 -14.16 -9.68
N ILE A 369 13.64 -14.45 -10.98
CA ILE A 369 12.53 -14.86 -11.87
C ILE A 369 11.69 -16.00 -11.27
N PRO A 370 12.26 -17.11 -10.74
CA PRO A 370 11.44 -18.18 -10.17
C PRO A 370 10.58 -17.70 -8.98
N ALA A 371 11.16 -16.91 -8.08
CA ALA A 371 10.44 -16.37 -6.93
C ALA A 371 9.31 -15.44 -7.37
N ALA A 372 9.52 -14.62 -8.41
CA ALA A 372 8.48 -13.77 -8.99
C ALA A 372 7.33 -14.58 -9.61
N VAL A 373 7.64 -15.64 -10.38
CA VAL A 373 6.63 -16.52 -10.98
C VAL A 373 5.78 -17.21 -9.92
N PHE A 374 6.40 -17.73 -8.86
CA PHE A 374 5.68 -18.38 -7.75
C PHE A 374 4.98 -17.37 -6.80
N SER A 375 5.32 -16.09 -6.84
CA SER A 375 4.60 -15.08 -6.06
C SER A 375 3.40 -14.48 -6.80
N ALA A 376 3.35 -14.64 -8.13
CA ALA A 376 2.35 -13.98 -8.96
C ALA A 376 0.89 -14.32 -8.59
N PRO A 377 0.50 -15.58 -8.31
CA PRO A 377 -0.85 -15.89 -7.87
C PRO A 377 -1.24 -15.18 -6.57
N PHE A 378 -0.33 -15.12 -5.58
CA PHE A 378 -0.60 -14.44 -4.29
C PHE A 378 -0.84 -12.94 -4.45
N PHE A 379 -0.05 -12.26 -5.29
CA PHE A 379 -0.30 -10.85 -5.59
C PHE A 379 -1.60 -10.65 -6.39
N SER A 380 -1.87 -11.53 -7.34
CA SER A 380 -3.09 -11.46 -8.16
C SER A 380 -4.35 -11.63 -7.32
N THR A 381 -4.39 -12.63 -6.44
CA THR A 381 -5.55 -12.90 -5.58
C THR A 381 -5.73 -11.82 -4.51
N LEU A 382 -4.64 -11.29 -3.95
CA LEU A 382 -4.72 -10.15 -3.03
C LEU A 382 -5.33 -8.93 -3.73
N ARG A 383 -4.93 -8.64 -4.98
CA ARG A 383 -5.52 -7.59 -5.80
C ARG A 383 -7.00 -7.83 -6.07
N MET A 384 -7.36 -9.06 -6.44
CA MET A 384 -8.74 -9.44 -6.73
C MET A 384 -9.65 -9.24 -5.52
N LEU A 385 -9.25 -9.68 -4.33
CA LEU A 385 -10.05 -9.52 -3.10
C LEU A 385 -10.23 -8.06 -2.67
N ASN A 386 -9.35 -7.16 -3.13
CA ASN A 386 -9.37 -5.75 -2.76
C ASN A 386 -9.88 -4.83 -3.89
N GLN A 387 -10.22 -5.36 -5.06
CA GLN A 387 -10.60 -4.55 -6.22
C GLN A 387 -11.87 -3.71 -5.99
N ASN A 388 -12.77 -4.16 -5.11
CA ASN A 388 -14.06 -3.50 -4.85
C ASN A 388 -14.07 -2.57 -3.64
N ARG A 389 -12.89 -2.23 -3.08
CA ARG A 389 -12.79 -1.32 -1.91
C ARG A 389 -13.45 0.04 -2.13
N THR A 390 -13.43 0.57 -3.35
CA THR A 390 -14.13 1.84 -3.68
C THR A 390 -15.64 1.69 -3.56
N ILE A 391 -16.22 0.62 -4.13
CA ILE A 391 -17.65 0.30 -4.03
C ILE A 391 -18.02 0.09 -2.56
N HIS A 392 -17.17 -0.62 -1.80
CA HIS A 392 -17.37 -0.84 -0.37
C HIS A 392 -17.41 0.48 0.42
N ALA A 393 -16.49 1.40 0.14
CA ALA A 393 -16.48 2.70 0.79
C ALA A 393 -17.72 3.53 0.45
N GLU A 394 -18.19 3.49 -0.80
CA GLU A 394 -19.42 4.18 -1.21
C GLU A 394 -20.67 3.54 -0.57
N LEU A 395 -20.72 2.21 -0.40
CA LEU A 395 -21.81 1.54 0.33
C LEU A 395 -21.90 1.99 1.79
N VAL A 396 -20.76 2.09 2.49
CA VAL A 396 -20.72 2.56 3.88
C VAL A 396 -21.33 3.95 4.00
N ASP A 397 -20.97 4.86 3.10
CA ASP A 397 -21.51 6.22 3.04
C ASP A 397 -23.01 6.24 2.67
N ARG A 398 -23.37 5.51 1.60
CA ARG A 398 -24.74 5.44 1.06
C ARG A 398 -25.75 4.94 2.08
N PHE A 399 -25.40 3.90 2.83
CA PHE A 399 -26.27 3.28 3.84
C PHE A 399 -26.01 3.78 5.27
N LYS A 400 -25.15 4.81 5.43
CA LYS A 400 -24.84 5.46 6.71
C LYS A 400 -24.47 4.46 7.83
N LEU A 401 -23.67 3.46 7.49
CA LEU A 401 -23.31 2.40 8.43
C LEU A 401 -22.35 2.94 9.50
N ALA A 402 -22.87 3.14 10.72
CA ALA A 402 -22.09 3.62 11.85
C ALA A 402 -21.16 2.51 12.37
N GLY A 403 -19.85 2.69 12.22
CA GLY A 403 -18.87 1.78 12.83
C GLY A 403 -18.57 0.50 12.05
N ALA A 404 -18.90 0.42 10.75
CA ALA A 404 -18.50 -0.66 9.86
C ALA A 404 -16.99 -0.65 9.56
N GLY A 405 -16.14 -0.83 10.57
CA GLY A 405 -14.71 -1.17 10.46
C GLY A 405 -13.77 -0.18 9.73
N CYS A 406 -14.29 0.91 9.16
CA CYS A 406 -13.52 1.89 8.39
C CYS A 406 -13.19 3.12 9.24
N SER A 407 -12.53 2.95 10.39
CA SER A 407 -11.70 4.06 10.86
C SER A 407 -10.60 4.25 9.81
N VAL A 408 -10.47 5.47 9.28
CA VAL A 408 -9.52 5.79 8.20
C VAL A 408 -8.10 5.58 8.72
N ARG A 409 -7.60 4.34 8.67
CA ARG A 409 -6.24 4.04 9.12
C ARG A 409 -5.28 4.46 8.02
N THR A 410 -4.49 5.48 8.32
CA THR A 410 -3.42 5.95 7.44
C THR A 410 -2.12 5.27 7.85
N LEU A 411 -1.41 4.68 6.90
CA LEU A 411 -0.08 4.13 7.13
C LEU A 411 0.98 5.01 6.46
N TRP A 412 1.96 5.44 7.23
CA TRP A 412 3.03 6.33 6.77
C TRP A 412 4.37 5.62 6.76
N PHE A 413 4.86 5.32 5.55
CA PHE A 413 6.06 4.51 5.29
C PHE A 413 7.33 5.36 5.24
N SER A 414 8.39 4.86 5.86
CA SER A 414 9.72 5.46 5.79
C SER A 414 10.82 4.42 5.96
N ASP A 415 11.87 4.58 5.17
CA ASP A 415 13.14 3.85 5.28
C ASP A 415 13.98 4.37 6.45
N THR A 416 13.67 5.59 6.93
CA THR A 416 14.35 6.21 8.05
C THR A 416 13.36 6.52 9.16
N VAL A 417 13.49 5.82 10.28
CA VAL A 417 12.60 5.97 11.45
C VAL A 417 13.41 6.20 12.72
N SER A 418 14.50 5.45 12.90
CA SER A 418 15.45 5.61 14.00
C SER A 418 16.62 6.53 13.65
N ASP A 419 16.85 6.79 12.36
CA ASP A 419 17.99 7.58 11.89
C ASP A 419 17.88 9.05 12.32
N LEU A 420 19.01 9.68 12.62
CA LEU A 420 19.07 11.09 13.00
C LEU A 420 19.09 11.99 11.76
N ASN A 421 17.94 12.09 11.08
CA ASN A 421 17.73 13.00 9.94
C ASN A 421 16.38 13.73 10.04
N GLY A 422 16.18 14.74 9.18
CA GLY A 422 14.98 15.57 9.20
C GLY A 422 13.67 14.81 8.90
N VAL A 423 13.74 13.72 8.14
CA VAL A 423 12.56 12.88 7.82
C VAL A 423 12.12 12.10 9.05
N SER A 424 13.04 11.41 9.73
CA SER A 424 12.75 10.65 10.95
C SER A 424 12.24 11.56 12.08
N VAL A 425 12.83 12.76 12.24
CA VAL A 425 12.33 13.75 13.21
C VAL A 425 10.90 14.14 12.87
N THR A 426 10.63 14.54 11.63
CA THR A 426 9.27 14.90 11.17
C THR A 426 8.26 13.79 11.45
N LEU A 427 8.60 12.54 11.13
CA LEU A 427 7.70 11.41 11.34
C LEU A 427 7.42 11.12 12.81
N ARG A 428 8.42 11.26 13.68
CA ARG A 428 8.22 11.11 15.12
C ARG A 428 7.28 12.19 15.67
N GLU A 429 7.44 13.44 15.25
CA GLU A 429 6.54 14.53 15.67
C GLU A 429 5.12 14.31 15.15
N VAL A 430 4.97 13.93 13.87
CA VAL A 430 3.67 13.59 13.27
C VAL A 430 3.01 12.44 14.02
N ALA A 431 3.74 11.38 14.35
CA ALA A 431 3.21 10.22 15.07
C ALA A 431 2.78 10.59 16.50
N ALA A 432 3.61 11.34 17.23
CA ALA A 432 3.31 11.82 18.57
C ALA A 432 2.09 12.75 18.57
N CYS A 433 2.01 13.66 17.60
CA CYS A 433 0.89 14.57 17.42
C CYS A 433 -0.41 13.81 17.11
N ALA A 434 -0.36 12.85 16.17
CA ALA A 434 -1.51 12.01 15.83
C ALA A 434 -2.00 11.19 17.03
N ALA A 435 -1.08 10.62 17.83
CA ALA A 435 -1.44 9.90 19.05
C ALA A 435 -2.12 10.81 20.08
N ARG A 436 -1.59 12.01 20.33
CA ARG A 436 -2.20 13.02 21.23
C ARG A 436 -3.60 13.44 20.76
N MET A 437 -3.81 13.52 19.45
CA MET A 437 -5.09 13.87 18.84
C MET A 437 -6.04 12.67 18.68
N ASN A 438 -5.64 11.47 19.13
CA ASN A 438 -6.36 10.20 18.93
C ASN A 438 -6.73 9.93 17.45
N ARG A 439 -5.80 10.23 16.53
CA ARG A 439 -5.97 10.03 15.09
C ARG A 439 -5.40 8.66 14.67
N PRO A 440 -6.10 7.91 13.80
CA PRO A 440 -5.69 6.57 13.35
C PRO A 440 -4.55 6.60 12.32
N LEU A 441 -3.34 6.95 12.76
CA LEU A 441 -2.13 7.00 11.96
C LEU A 441 -1.08 6.01 12.51
N GLY A 442 -0.60 5.12 11.65
CA GLY A 442 0.50 4.20 11.97
C GLY A 442 1.74 4.52 11.15
N VAL A 443 2.91 4.62 11.78
CA VAL A 443 4.19 4.72 11.06
C VAL A 443 4.67 3.32 10.72
N VAL A 444 5.18 3.12 9.51
CA VAL A 444 5.71 1.84 9.02
C VAL A 444 7.18 2.02 8.68
N GLY A 445 8.02 1.13 9.20
CA GLY A 445 9.46 1.12 8.95
C GLY A 445 10.02 -0.31 8.93
N CYS A 446 11.33 -0.42 8.76
CA CYS A 446 12.03 -1.70 8.81
C CYS A 446 13.25 -1.53 9.71
N LEU A 447 13.36 -2.38 10.73
CA LEU A 447 14.48 -2.42 11.68
C LEU A 447 15.13 -3.80 11.64
N THR A 448 16.45 -3.86 11.81
CA THR A 448 17.17 -5.13 12.02
C THR A 448 16.83 -5.72 13.39
N ASP A 449 17.10 -7.00 13.60
CA ASP A 449 16.81 -7.68 14.88
C ASP A 449 17.50 -7.01 16.08
N GLU A 450 18.72 -6.51 15.88
CA GLU A 450 19.48 -5.76 16.88
C GLU A 450 18.82 -4.42 17.25
N GLU A 451 18.20 -3.77 16.27
CA GLU A 451 17.54 -2.46 16.43
C GLU A 451 16.14 -2.57 17.04
N GLN A 452 15.51 -3.75 17.00
CA GLN A 452 14.17 -3.95 17.53
C GLN A 452 14.06 -3.62 19.02
N ALA A 453 15.14 -3.77 19.79
CA ALA A 453 15.19 -3.39 21.21
C ALA A 453 14.97 -1.88 21.43
N LEU A 454 15.29 -1.04 20.43
CA LEU A 454 15.15 0.41 20.46
C LEU A 454 13.95 0.89 19.63
N ARG A 455 13.02 -0.02 19.30
CA ARG A 455 11.84 0.29 18.47
C ARG A 455 11.00 1.41 19.10
N PRO A 456 10.71 2.48 18.35
CA PRO A 456 9.75 3.50 18.78
C PRO A 456 8.37 2.90 19.05
N ALA A 457 7.72 3.34 20.13
CA ALA A 457 6.37 2.93 20.45
C ALA A 457 5.41 3.24 19.29
N GLY A 458 4.54 2.28 18.95
CA GLY A 458 3.57 2.43 17.86
C GLY A 458 4.11 2.30 16.43
N LEU A 459 5.43 2.11 16.24
CA LEU A 459 5.99 1.78 14.92
C LEU A 459 5.47 0.41 14.49
N ILE A 460 5.00 0.25 13.25
CA ILE A 460 4.76 -1.04 12.60
C ILE A 460 6.07 -1.47 11.93
N ASN A 461 6.75 -2.45 12.51
CA ASN A 461 8.02 -2.93 11.99
C ASN A 461 7.81 -4.03 10.95
N LEU A 462 8.34 -3.82 9.75
CA LEU A 462 8.43 -4.83 8.70
C LEU A 462 9.63 -5.76 8.96
N PRO A 463 9.51 -7.08 8.73
CA PRO A 463 10.62 -8.01 8.91
C PRO A 463 11.78 -7.67 7.97
N CYS A 464 13.00 -7.59 8.49
CA CYS A 464 14.19 -7.28 7.71
C CYS A 464 14.84 -8.56 7.16
N VAL A 465 15.13 -8.60 5.85
CA VAL A 465 15.82 -9.72 5.19
C VAL A 465 17.33 -9.52 5.23
N CYS A 466 17.78 -8.33 4.89
CA CYS A 466 19.19 -7.97 4.89
C CYS A 466 19.32 -6.44 4.97
N SER A 467 20.51 -5.98 5.31
CA SER A 467 20.84 -4.56 5.33
C SER A 467 22.24 -4.32 4.78
N PHE A 468 22.48 -3.11 4.29
CA PHE A 468 23.79 -2.70 3.83
C PHE A 468 24.02 -1.20 3.98
N THR A 469 25.27 -0.80 4.16
CA THR A 469 25.69 0.60 4.20
C THR A 469 26.43 0.92 2.89
N PRO A 470 25.95 1.88 2.08
CA PRO A 470 26.65 2.29 0.85
C PRO A 470 28.01 2.93 1.16
N GLN A 471 29.06 2.58 0.38
CA GLN A 471 30.44 3.06 0.59
C GLN A 471 30.62 4.58 0.43
N PHE A 472 29.78 5.24 -0.36
CA PHE A 472 29.82 6.70 -0.57
C PHE A 472 28.90 7.47 0.41
N TYR A 473 28.26 6.76 1.34
CA TYR A 473 27.32 7.34 2.30
C TYR A 473 27.30 6.52 3.60
N ASP A 474 28.38 6.61 4.38
CA ASP A 474 28.58 5.87 5.63
C ASP A 474 27.55 6.17 6.73
N ALA A 475 26.72 7.19 6.54
CA ALA A 475 25.76 7.64 7.54
C ALA A 475 24.43 6.86 7.55
N HIS A 476 24.09 6.08 6.50
CA HIS A 476 22.77 5.43 6.41
C HIS A 476 22.84 3.95 5.99
N THR A 477 22.30 3.09 6.84
CA THR A 477 22.08 1.67 6.55
C THR A 477 20.75 1.50 5.81
N VAL A 478 20.79 0.97 4.59
CA VAL A 478 19.61 0.57 3.83
C VAL A 478 19.12 -0.78 4.35
N ARG A 479 17.84 -0.88 4.69
CA ARG A 479 17.21 -2.08 5.23
C ARG A 479 16.20 -2.63 4.23
N ILE A 480 16.30 -3.91 3.90
CA ILE A 480 15.48 -4.55 2.88
C ILE A 480 14.39 -5.39 3.55
N PRO A 481 13.10 -5.00 3.46
CA PRO A 481 12.02 -5.74 4.07
C PRO A 481 11.72 -7.07 3.34
N SER A 482 11.19 -8.05 4.08
CA SER A 482 10.65 -9.30 3.53
C SER A 482 9.37 -9.02 2.78
N LEU A 483 9.40 -9.15 1.45
CA LEU A 483 8.34 -8.63 0.58
C LEU A 483 6.96 -9.23 0.91
N LEU A 484 6.83 -10.56 0.88
CA LEU A 484 5.54 -11.23 1.11
C LEU A 484 5.03 -11.00 2.54
N ARG A 485 5.91 -11.13 3.54
CA ARG A 485 5.54 -10.92 4.95
C ARG A 485 5.17 -9.47 5.24
N ALA A 486 5.84 -8.52 4.61
CA ALA A 486 5.52 -7.11 4.75
C ALA A 486 4.15 -6.78 4.16
N ILE A 487 3.81 -7.33 2.98
CA ILE A 487 2.48 -7.16 2.39
C ILE A 487 1.38 -7.74 3.29
N ASP A 488 1.58 -8.90 3.90
CA ASP A 488 0.64 -9.48 4.88
C ASP A 488 0.40 -8.55 6.07
N ILE A 489 1.46 -8.02 6.67
CA ILE A 489 1.38 -7.09 7.82
C ILE A 489 0.61 -5.82 7.42
N VAL A 490 0.89 -5.27 6.24
CA VAL A 490 0.22 -4.06 5.73
C VAL A 490 -1.26 -4.35 5.45
N ALA A 491 -1.58 -5.48 4.82
CA ALA A 491 -2.96 -5.89 4.54
C ALA A 491 -3.77 -6.10 5.82
N ALA A 492 -3.18 -6.76 6.84
CA ALA A 492 -3.80 -6.98 8.15
C ALA A 492 -4.11 -5.68 8.90
N CYS A 493 -3.35 -4.61 8.64
CA CYS A 493 -3.66 -3.29 9.18
C CYS A 493 -4.94 -2.68 8.58
N ASN A 494 -5.48 -3.21 7.48
CA ASN A 494 -6.64 -2.68 6.75
C ASN A 494 -6.56 -1.17 6.45
N PRO A 495 -5.45 -0.66 5.86
CA PRO A 495 -5.28 0.77 5.59
C PRO A 495 -6.34 1.30 4.62
N SER A 496 -6.62 2.59 4.70
CA SER A 496 -7.47 3.33 3.76
C SER A 496 -6.69 4.38 2.96
N LYS A 497 -5.46 4.68 3.40
CA LYS A 497 -4.51 5.59 2.75
C LYS A 497 -3.08 5.16 3.07
N ILE A 498 -2.20 5.27 2.10
CA ILE A 498 -0.76 5.05 2.27
C ILE A 498 -0.04 6.35 1.96
N ILE A 499 0.87 6.77 2.85
CA ILE A 499 1.78 7.88 2.65
C ILE A 499 3.20 7.31 2.61
N VAL A 500 4.04 7.75 1.68
CA VAL A 500 5.40 7.28 1.53
C VAL A 500 6.38 8.46 1.57
N SER A 501 7.19 8.53 2.63
CA SER A 501 8.17 9.60 2.83
C SER A 501 9.49 9.40 2.10
N THR A 502 9.85 8.15 1.82
CA THR A 502 11.16 7.83 1.24
C THR A 502 10.98 6.89 0.05
N PRO A 503 11.73 7.08 -1.04
CA PRO A 503 11.65 6.24 -2.23
C PRO A 503 12.55 4.99 -2.12
N GLY A 504 12.87 4.53 -0.91
CA GLY A 504 13.70 3.35 -0.69
C GLY A 504 12.89 2.04 -0.63
N PRO A 505 13.52 0.94 -0.17
CA PRO A 505 12.88 -0.38 -0.06
C PRO A 505 11.56 -0.41 0.70
N VAL A 506 11.45 0.29 1.84
CA VAL A 506 10.21 0.40 2.62
C VAL A 506 9.16 1.18 1.84
N GLY A 507 9.58 2.27 1.18
CA GLY A 507 8.70 3.03 0.29
C GLY A 507 8.17 2.24 -0.91
N LEU A 508 9.01 1.39 -1.51
CA LEU A 508 8.61 0.46 -2.58
C LEU A 508 7.57 -0.55 -2.11
N VAL A 509 7.71 -1.10 -0.89
CA VAL A 509 6.68 -1.95 -0.28
C VAL A 509 5.38 -1.16 -0.08
N GLY A 510 5.45 0.08 0.42
CA GLY A 510 4.28 0.93 0.57
C GLY A 510 3.55 1.18 -0.76
N LEU A 511 4.31 1.51 -1.81
CA LEU A 511 3.76 1.68 -3.16
C LEU A 511 3.13 0.40 -3.69
N LEU A 512 3.82 -0.75 -3.58
CA LEU A 512 3.31 -2.04 -4.03
C LEU A 512 2.03 -2.41 -3.27
N ALA A 513 2.03 -2.27 -1.94
CA ALA A 513 0.87 -2.54 -1.10
C ALA A 513 -0.34 -1.68 -1.52
N GLY A 514 -0.13 -0.39 -1.79
CA GLY A 514 -1.21 0.47 -2.27
C GLY A 514 -1.79 0.03 -3.60
N ARG A 515 -0.95 -0.43 -4.54
CA ARG A 515 -1.42 -0.97 -5.82
C ARG A 515 -2.16 -2.30 -5.68
N LEU A 516 -1.68 -3.19 -4.81
CA LEU A 516 -2.32 -4.49 -4.57
C LEU A 516 -3.63 -4.34 -3.79
N LEU A 517 -3.69 -3.43 -2.82
CA LEU A 517 -4.89 -3.22 -2.00
C LEU A 517 -5.88 -2.21 -2.61
N GLY A 518 -5.55 -1.59 -3.75
CA GLY A 518 -6.40 -0.56 -4.37
C GLY A 518 -6.57 0.69 -3.50
N ILE A 519 -5.51 1.10 -2.81
CA ILE A 519 -5.49 2.21 -1.84
C ILE A 519 -4.74 3.41 -2.44
N PRO A 520 -5.22 4.65 -2.21
CA PRO A 520 -4.49 5.85 -2.65
C PRO A 520 -3.13 5.97 -1.97
N CYS A 521 -2.10 6.23 -2.78
CA CYS A 521 -0.73 6.46 -2.37
C CYS A 521 -0.34 7.93 -2.52
N VAL A 522 0.11 8.55 -1.43
CA VAL A 522 0.68 9.89 -1.41
C VAL A 522 2.18 9.79 -1.21
N GLY A 523 2.97 10.22 -2.19
CA GLY A 523 4.42 10.32 -2.04
C GLY A 523 4.80 11.67 -1.45
N VAL A 524 5.85 11.73 -0.62
CA VAL A 524 6.34 12.99 -0.06
C VAL A 524 7.78 13.24 -0.49
N TYR A 525 7.99 14.30 -1.27
CA TYR A 525 9.29 14.67 -1.82
C TYR A 525 10.03 15.58 -0.83
N HIS A 526 10.83 15.02 0.06
CA HIS A 526 11.55 15.81 1.07
C HIS A 526 13.06 15.93 0.85
N THR A 527 13.64 15.09 -0.02
CA THR A 527 15.08 15.01 -0.26
C THR A 527 15.33 14.96 -1.76
N ASP A 528 16.14 15.90 -2.27
CA ASP A 528 16.60 15.87 -3.68
C ASP A 528 17.79 14.92 -3.81
N PHE A 529 17.49 13.61 -3.83
CA PHE A 529 18.51 12.55 -3.95
C PHE A 529 19.31 12.65 -5.25
N THR A 530 18.74 13.22 -6.32
CA THR A 530 19.50 13.48 -7.54
C THR A 530 20.55 14.54 -7.30
N LYS A 531 20.19 15.67 -6.67
CA LYS A 531 21.17 16.71 -6.36
C LYS A 531 22.26 16.20 -5.42
N GLN A 532 21.90 15.34 -4.45
CA GLN A 532 22.88 14.68 -3.60
C GLN A 532 23.80 13.75 -4.39
N ALA A 533 23.26 12.93 -5.29
CA ALA A 533 24.05 12.04 -6.14
C ALA A 533 25.05 12.82 -7.01
N GLU A 534 24.63 13.93 -7.62
CA GLU A 534 25.52 14.83 -8.38
C GLU A 534 26.71 15.30 -7.53
N LEU A 535 26.46 15.75 -6.30
CA LEU A 535 27.47 16.34 -5.42
C LEU A 535 28.42 15.32 -4.77
N ILE A 536 27.94 14.10 -4.54
CA ILE A 536 28.69 13.03 -3.85
C ILE A 536 29.55 12.23 -4.84
N THR A 537 28.99 11.93 -6.02
CA THR A 537 29.65 11.04 -6.98
C THR A 537 30.45 11.78 -8.03
N ASP A 538 30.19 13.08 -8.23
CA ASP A 538 30.65 13.88 -9.37
C ASP A 538 30.40 13.20 -10.74
N ASP A 539 29.48 12.22 -10.81
CA ASP A 539 29.12 11.43 -11.98
C ASP A 539 27.66 11.71 -12.40
N LEU A 540 27.52 12.41 -13.53
CA LEU A 540 26.22 12.76 -14.11
C LEU A 540 25.41 11.54 -14.55
N GLY A 541 26.06 10.41 -14.86
CA GLY A 541 25.40 9.16 -15.22
C GLY A 541 24.66 8.54 -14.03
N VAL A 542 25.32 8.46 -12.87
CA VAL A 542 24.71 7.95 -11.63
C VAL A 542 23.54 8.84 -11.20
N ALA A 543 23.71 10.17 -11.24
CA ALA A 543 22.64 11.12 -10.94
C ALA A 543 21.43 10.95 -11.88
N GLY A 544 21.68 10.77 -13.19
CA GLY A 544 20.63 10.50 -14.18
C GLY A 544 19.87 9.20 -13.93
N MET A 545 20.55 8.13 -13.51
CA MET A 545 19.91 6.87 -13.11
C MET A 545 19.02 7.04 -11.88
N VAL A 546 19.51 7.77 -10.87
CA VAL A 546 18.73 8.10 -9.66
C VAL A 546 17.50 8.91 -10.03
N ASP A 547 17.62 9.94 -10.86
CA ASP A 547 16.47 10.75 -11.29
C ASP A 547 15.45 9.93 -12.10
N ALA A 548 15.91 9.06 -13.00
CA ALA A 548 15.02 8.19 -13.77
C ALA A 548 14.20 7.27 -12.85
N TYR A 549 14.83 6.70 -11.82
CA TYR A 549 14.15 5.91 -10.80
C TYR A 549 13.14 6.74 -9.99
N LEU A 550 13.54 7.91 -9.49
CA LEU A 550 12.68 8.78 -8.70
C LEU A 550 11.47 9.25 -9.51
N ARG A 551 11.68 9.67 -10.76
CA ARG A 551 10.59 10.08 -11.66
C ARG A 551 9.62 8.94 -11.91
N TRP A 552 10.12 7.72 -12.15
CA TRP A 552 9.27 6.53 -12.23
C TRP A 552 8.49 6.32 -10.93
N PHE A 553 9.16 6.37 -9.77
CA PHE A 553 8.56 6.10 -8.47
C PHE A 553 7.43 7.08 -8.14
N TYR A 554 7.71 8.39 -8.22
CA TYR A 554 6.73 9.43 -7.92
C TYR A 554 5.60 9.50 -8.96
N ALA A 555 5.85 9.18 -10.23
CA ALA A 555 4.79 9.11 -11.24
C ALA A 555 3.77 7.98 -10.95
N ARG A 556 4.11 7.01 -10.09
CA ARG A 556 3.19 5.97 -9.60
C ARG A 556 2.42 6.38 -8.35
N MET A 557 2.61 7.58 -7.82
CA MET A 557 1.78 8.10 -6.74
C MET A 557 0.50 8.74 -7.29
N ASP A 558 -0.56 8.75 -6.49
CA ASP A 558 -1.80 9.46 -6.83
C ASP A 558 -1.64 10.97 -6.59
N GLU A 559 -0.85 11.31 -5.57
CA GLU A 559 -0.49 12.68 -5.19
C GLU A 559 0.97 12.73 -4.73
N ILE A 560 1.65 13.82 -5.03
CA ILE A 560 3.03 14.09 -4.60
C ILE A 560 3.02 15.36 -3.75
N ARG A 561 3.41 15.23 -2.49
CA ARG A 561 3.54 16.33 -1.54
C ARG A 561 4.95 16.91 -1.61
N VAL A 562 5.04 18.16 -2.03
CA VAL A 562 6.31 18.86 -2.26
C VAL A 562 6.40 20.07 -1.33
N PRO A 563 7.53 20.37 -0.67
CA PRO A 563 7.54 21.30 0.45
C PRO A 563 7.39 22.77 0.05
N THR A 564 7.69 23.11 -1.21
CA THR A 564 7.80 24.48 -1.72
C THR A 564 7.36 24.56 -3.18
N GLN A 565 6.87 25.73 -3.61
CA GLN A 565 6.48 26.00 -5.00
C GLN A 565 7.70 25.97 -5.94
N ALA A 566 8.83 26.52 -5.53
CA ALA A 566 10.09 26.49 -6.26
C ALA A 566 10.53 25.06 -6.60
N TYR A 567 10.35 24.10 -5.67
CA TYR A 567 10.61 22.69 -5.97
C TYR A 567 9.55 22.06 -6.85
N ILE A 568 8.28 22.46 -6.77
CA ILE A 568 7.25 21.99 -7.73
C ILE A 568 7.64 22.40 -9.16
N ASP A 569 8.10 23.63 -9.34
CA ASP A 569 8.52 24.15 -10.65
C ASP A 569 9.78 23.41 -11.14
N LYS A 570 10.82 23.30 -10.30
CA LYS A 570 12.05 22.55 -10.60
C LYS A 570 11.78 21.08 -10.95
N LEU A 571 10.90 20.40 -10.22
CA LEU A 571 10.54 19.00 -10.51
C LEU A 571 9.73 18.89 -11.80
N ALA A 572 8.85 19.87 -12.08
CA ALA A 572 8.09 19.89 -13.34
C ALA A 572 9.03 20.03 -14.54
N GLU A 573 10.04 20.89 -14.45
CA GLU A 573 11.10 21.04 -15.47
C GLU A 573 11.88 19.75 -15.69
N ARG A 574 12.12 18.96 -14.63
CA ARG A 574 12.74 17.62 -14.68
C ARG A 574 11.80 16.52 -15.19
N GLY A 575 10.55 16.86 -15.53
CA GLY A 575 9.56 15.95 -16.10
C GLY A 575 8.73 15.16 -15.08
N TYR A 576 8.68 15.61 -13.82
CA TYR A 576 7.75 15.06 -12.83
C TYR A 576 6.32 15.56 -13.12
N PRO A 577 5.29 14.76 -12.84
CA PRO A 577 3.91 15.09 -13.22
C PRO A 577 3.32 16.22 -12.37
N ARG A 578 3.42 17.47 -12.85
CA ARG A 578 2.92 18.68 -12.15
C ARG A 578 1.48 18.55 -11.64
N ALA A 579 0.60 17.91 -12.42
CA ALA A 579 -0.80 17.71 -12.03
C ALA A 579 -0.98 16.92 -10.70
N GLN A 580 -0.02 16.05 -10.35
CA GLN A 580 -0.02 15.29 -9.09
C GLN A 580 0.61 16.06 -7.93
N MET A 581 1.36 17.13 -8.21
CA MET A 581 2.12 17.84 -7.18
C MET A 581 1.24 18.82 -6.40
N ARG A 582 1.34 18.78 -5.07
CA ARG A 582 0.67 19.71 -4.15
C ARG A 582 1.67 20.16 -3.10
N MET A 583 1.55 21.42 -2.69
CA MET A 583 2.38 21.95 -1.61
C MET A 583 2.10 21.18 -0.32
N LEU A 584 3.16 20.92 0.44
CA LEU A 584 3.11 20.32 1.75
C LEU A 584 3.47 21.38 2.79
N ARG A 585 2.50 21.71 3.63
CA ARG A 585 2.73 22.60 4.77
C ARG A 585 3.61 21.88 5.79
N ARG A 586 4.50 22.61 6.45
CA ARG A 586 5.32 22.06 7.56
C ARG A 586 4.68 22.41 8.90
N GLY A 587 5.13 21.71 9.93
CA GLY A 587 4.73 21.96 11.31
C GLY A 587 5.90 22.46 12.15
N LEU A 588 5.58 23.23 13.18
CA LEU A 588 6.46 23.56 14.29
C LEU A 588 5.63 23.45 15.59
N ASP A 589 6.25 23.02 16.69
CA ASP A 589 5.55 22.94 17.97
C ASP A 589 5.17 24.33 18.49
N ARG A 590 3.97 24.45 19.06
CA ARG A 590 3.47 25.71 19.67
C ARG A 590 4.33 26.23 20.82
N GLY A 591 5.21 25.39 21.39
CA GLY A 591 6.16 25.76 22.44
C GLY A 591 7.63 25.66 22.01
N PHE A 592 7.92 25.58 20.70
CA PHE A 592 9.29 25.38 20.21
C PHE A 592 10.25 26.49 20.65
N SER A 593 9.76 27.73 20.74
CA SER A 593 10.52 28.92 21.15
C SER A 593 10.78 29.01 22.66
N THR A 594 10.41 28.00 23.44
CA THR A 594 10.68 27.92 24.88
C THR A 594 11.98 27.14 25.11
N VAL A 595 12.88 27.71 25.92
CA VAL A 595 14.19 27.12 26.26
C VAL A 595 14.31 26.99 27.77
N ALA A 596 14.87 25.89 28.25
CA ALA A 596 15.20 25.76 29.66
C ALA A 596 16.32 26.75 30.09
N ASP A 597 16.15 27.42 31.23
CA ASP A 597 17.11 28.40 31.75
C ASP A 597 18.54 27.83 31.90
N ALA A 598 18.63 26.55 32.29
CA ALA A 598 19.91 25.85 32.41
C ALA A 598 20.63 25.72 31.06
N ALA A 599 19.91 25.36 29.99
CA ALA A 599 20.48 25.24 28.65
C ALA A 599 20.88 26.61 28.09
N LEU A 600 20.09 27.65 28.38
CA LEU A 600 20.41 29.03 28.00
C LEU A 600 21.69 29.51 28.70
N THR A 601 21.78 29.29 30.02
CA THR A 601 22.97 29.63 30.82
C THR A 601 24.21 28.90 30.32
N GLU A 602 24.08 27.61 30.00
CA GLU A 602 25.17 26.79 29.48
C GLU A 602 25.65 27.29 28.11
N ALA A 603 24.74 27.54 27.17
CA ALA A 603 25.07 28.08 25.86
C ALA A 603 25.76 29.45 25.98
N GLN A 604 25.25 30.33 26.85
CA GLN A 604 25.86 31.64 27.12
C GLN A 604 27.27 31.51 27.68
N ARG A 605 27.49 30.58 28.61
CA ARG A 605 28.81 30.30 29.17
C ARG A 605 29.80 29.80 28.11
N LEU A 606 29.37 28.87 27.26
CA LEU A 606 30.25 28.18 26.31
C LEU A 606 30.50 28.97 25.01
N TRP A 607 29.47 29.62 24.48
CA TRP A 607 29.48 30.14 23.11
C TRP A 607 29.07 31.62 23.00
N PHE A 608 28.25 32.14 23.92
CA PHE A 608 27.68 33.49 23.86
C PHE A 608 27.98 34.34 25.12
N PRO A 609 29.23 34.80 25.33
CA PRO A 609 29.59 35.60 26.50
C PRO A 609 28.83 36.93 26.54
N ALA A 610 28.37 37.32 27.73
CA ALA A 610 27.55 38.52 27.93
C ALA A 610 28.27 39.80 27.46
N GLY A 611 27.54 40.68 26.78
CA GLY A 611 28.06 41.96 26.27
C GLY A 611 28.98 41.85 25.04
N GLY A 612 29.06 40.68 24.41
CA GLY A 612 29.87 40.44 23.21
C GLY A 612 29.34 41.11 21.92
N PRO A 613 30.12 41.02 20.82
CA PRO A 613 29.69 41.49 19.50
C PRO A 613 28.49 40.68 18.99
N PRO A 614 27.76 41.18 17.96
CA PRO A 614 26.64 40.46 17.38
C PRO A 614 26.99 39.04 16.94
N VAL A 615 26.06 38.10 17.16
CA VAL A 615 26.31 36.68 16.92
C VAL A 615 25.57 36.17 15.69
N LEU A 616 26.35 35.66 14.75
CA LEU A 616 25.93 35.00 13.53
C LEU A 616 25.87 33.50 13.80
N LEU A 617 24.77 32.87 13.42
CA LEU A 617 24.53 31.45 13.64
C LEU A 617 24.31 30.74 12.32
N TYR A 618 24.98 29.60 12.16
CA TYR A 618 24.60 28.54 11.25
C TYR A 618 24.18 27.32 12.06
N ALA A 619 23.06 26.69 11.68
CA ALA A 619 22.62 25.44 12.25
C ALA A 619 22.21 24.45 11.16
N GLY A 620 22.80 23.26 11.17
CA GLY A 620 22.51 22.22 10.17
C GLY A 620 23.66 21.25 9.96
N ARG A 621 23.48 20.29 9.06
CA ARG A 621 24.56 19.37 8.64
C ARG A 621 25.72 20.17 8.05
N VAL A 622 26.95 19.85 8.39
CA VAL A 622 28.15 20.52 7.84
C VAL A 622 28.65 19.72 6.65
N GLY A 623 28.22 20.10 5.45
CA GLY A 623 28.56 19.40 4.20
C GLY A 623 28.53 20.31 2.98
N ARG A 624 29.20 19.88 1.91
CA ARG A 624 29.38 20.57 0.64
C ARG A 624 28.07 21.08 0.05
N GLU A 625 26.99 20.33 0.22
CA GLU A 625 25.66 20.68 -0.28
C GLU A 625 25.05 21.94 0.37
N LYS A 626 25.62 22.41 1.49
CA LYS A 626 25.16 23.58 2.24
C LYS A 626 25.86 24.87 1.85
N ASN A 627 26.83 24.83 0.94
CA ASN A 627 27.53 26.00 0.42
C ASN A 627 28.12 26.89 1.52
N LEU A 628 28.78 26.27 2.51
CA LEU A 628 29.37 26.98 3.64
C LEU A 628 30.55 27.89 3.26
N GLU A 629 31.14 27.68 2.09
CA GLU A 629 32.16 28.56 1.51
C GLU A 629 31.67 30.01 1.41
N LEU A 630 30.43 30.22 0.95
CA LEU A 630 29.81 31.55 0.90
C LEU A 630 29.69 32.18 2.29
N LEU A 631 29.33 31.39 3.31
CA LEU A 631 29.25 31.89 4.69
C LEU A 631 30.62 32.35 5.19
N PHE A 632 31.68 31.56 4.98
CA PHE A 632 33.04 31.95 5.39
C PHE A 632 33.58 33.13 4.58
N TYR A 633 33.24 33.23 3.30
CA TYR A 633 33.55 34.42 2.49
C TYR A 633 32.95 35.68 3.11
N VAL A 634 31.65 35.66 3.48
CA VAL A 634 30.97 36.78 4.14
C VAL A 634 31.69 37.16 5.44
N CYS A 635 32.07 36.17 6.26
CA CYS A 635 32.80 36.42 7.50
C CYS A 635 34.19 37.03 7.26
N SER A 636 34.92 36.58 6.23
CA SER A 636 36.21 37.15 5.84
C SER A 636 36.08 38.62 5.44
N GLU A 637 35.07 38.96 4.63
CA GLU A 637 34.80 40.34 4.22
C GLU A 637 34.40 41.25 5.38
N LEU A 638 33.54 40.77 6.29
CA LEU A 638 33.19 41.49 7.52
C LEU A 638 34.43 41.78 8.38
N LYS A 639 35.34 40.80 8.52
CA LYS A 639 36.61 40.95 9.24
C LYS A 639 37.52 41.96 8.54
N GLY A 640 37.65 41.91 7.21
CA GLY A 640 38.40 42.86 6.40
C GLY A 640 37.90 44.31 6.55
N ARG A 641 36.58 44.48 6.69
CA ARG A 641 35.92 45.78 6.95
C ARG A 641 35.93 46.20 8.42
N ARG A 642 36.59 45.45 9.30
CA ARG A 642 36.69 45.69 10.76
C ARG A 642 35.33 45.73 11.47
N ILE A 643 34.35 44.97 10.98
CA ILE A 643 33.07 44.79 11.65
C ILE A 643 33.24 43.69 12.72
N ALA A 644 32.90 44.01 13.98
CA ALA A 644 33.00 43.05 15.07
C ALA A 644 31.81 42.08 15.05
N PHE A 645 32.07 40.78 15.04
CA PHE A 645 31.06 39.73 15.09
C PHE A 645 31.59 38.45 15.75
N ARG A 646 30.70 37.52 16.07
CA ARG A 646 31.02 36.14 16.39
C ARG A 646 30.21 35.20 15.50
N LEU A 647 30.84 34.16 14.98
CA LEU A 647 30.19 33.10 14.22
C LEU A 647 30.13 31.82 15.06
N VAL A 648 28.93 31.28 15.23
CA VAL A 648 28.68 29.97 15.86
C VAL A 648 28.15 29.01 14.81
N ILE A 649 28.80 27.86 14.67
CA ILE A 649 28.43 26.77 13.75
C ILE A 649 27.95 25.59 14.60
N ALA A 650 26.63 25.41 14.61
CA ALA A 650 25.93 24.36 15.33
C ALA A 650 25.57 23.19 14.42
N GLY A 651 26.38 22.15 14.42
CA GLY A 651 26.18 21.03 13.52
C GLY A 651 27.37 20.11 13.39
N ASP A 652 27.12 18.98 12.73
CA ASP A 652 28.10 17.96 12.42
C ASP A 652 27.93 17.50 10.97
N GLY A 653 28.94 16.86 10.40
CA GLY A 653 28.92 16.41 9.03
C GLY A 653 30.32 16.19 8.46
N PRO A 654 30.39 15.65 7.23
CA PRO A 654 31.64 15.22 6.62
C PRO A 654 32.72 16.31 6.56
N ASP A 655 32.31 17.57 6.37
CA ASP A 655 33.26 18.68 6.16
C ASP A 655 33.61 19.39 7.47
N LEU A 656 33.06 18.96 8.62
CA LEU A 656 33.31 19.62 9.91
C LEU A 656 34.80 19.63 10.26
N ALA A 657 35.49 18.50 10.08
CA ALA A 657 36.90 18.39 10.45
C ALA A 657 37.77 19.36 9.64
N ALA A 658 37.59 19.39 8.31
CA ALA A 658 38.33 20.28 7.42
C ALA A 658 38.03 21.76 7.70
N LEU A 659 36.76 22.13 7.89
CA LEU A 659 36.38 23.51 8.19
C LEU A 659 36.88 23.95 9.58
N ARG A 660 36.90 23.04 10.56
CA ARG A 660 37.43 23.33 11.89
C ARG A 660 38.95 23.50 11.88
N GLU A 661 39.67 22.72 11.07
CA GLU A 661 41.11 22.91 10.87
C GLU A 661 41.40 24.26 10.22
N GLN A 662 40.63 24.64 9.20
CA GLN A 662 40.85 25.86 8.43
C GLN A 662 40.45 27.14 9.20
N TYR A 663 39.32 27.13 9.90
CA TYR A 663 38.72 28.35 10.50
C TYR A 663 38.61 28.30 12.03
N GLY A 664 38.89 27.16 12.67
CA GLY A 664 38.69 27.00 14.12
C GLY A 664 39.66 27.80 14.98
N SER A 665 40.78 28.26 14.41
CA SER A 665 41.74 29.15 15.10
C SER A 665 41.39 30.63 14.97
N ASP A 666 40.42 31.01 14.13
CA ASP A 666 40.03 32.41 13.98
C ASP A 666 39.33 32.91 15.26
N ALA A 667 39.88 34.00 15.81
CA ALA A 667 39.29 34.71 16.95
C ALA A 667 37.92 35.29 16.56
N GLY A 668 36.86 34.50 16.75
CA GLY A 668 35.50 34.85 16.37
C GLY A 668 34.67 33.69 15.82
N VAL A 669 35.27 32.54 15.47
CA VAL A 669 34.57 31.36 14.98
C VAL A 669 34.48 30.29 16.06
N THR A 670 33.32 29.68 16.24
CA THR A 670 33.11 28.61 17.22
C THR A 670 32.33 27.46 16.60
N PHE A 671 32.95 26.28 16.59
CA PHE A 671 32.31 25.04 16.20
C PHE A 671 31.83 24.31 17.44
N THR A 672 30.52 24.12 17.57
CA THR A 672 29.96 23.40 18.73
C THR A 672 29.96 21.89 18.53
N GLY A 673 30.05 21.43 17.28
CA GLY A 673 29.72 20.07 16.90
C GLY A 673 28.22 19.79 17.05
N ARG A 674 27.87 18.51 17.13
CA ARG A 674 26.48 18.08 17.31
C ARG A 674 25.92 18.54 18.66
N LEU A 675 24.78 19.23 18.63
CA LEU A 675 24.04 19.65 19.82
C LEU A 675 22.77 18.81 20.03
N ASP A 676 22.38 18.66 21.29
CA ASP A 676 21.03 18.21 21.61
C ASP A 676 20.00 19.31 21.28
N ARG A 677 18.71 18.95 21.37
CA ARG A 677 17.61 19.83 20.95
C ARG A 677 17.50 21.09 21.82
N GLU A 678 17.77 21.01 23.12
CA GLU A 678 17.63 22.16 24.03
C GLU A 678 18.81 23.13 23.92
N LEU A 679 20.03 22.62 23.77
CA LEU A 679 21.20 23.46 23.49
C LEU A 679 21.11 24.12 22.12
N LEU A 680 20.56 23.45 21.11
CA LEU A 680 20.30 24.06 19.81
C LEU A 680 19.28 25.21 19.91
N LYS A 681 18.17 25.01 20.64
CA LYS A 681 17.21 26.09 20.95
C LYS A 681 17.87 27.25 21.68
N ALA A 682 18.75 26.98 22.65
CA ALA A 682 19.52 28.01 23.35
C ALA A 682 20.44 28.79 22.40
N CYS A 683 21.02 28.14 21.41
CA CYS A 683 21.79 28.82 20.35
C CYS A 683 20.90 29.76 19.52
N TYR A 684 19.72 29.30 19.10
CA TYR A 684 18.77 30.16 18.38
C TYR A 684 18.33 31.36 19.24
N ALA A 685 18.05 31.15 20.52
CA ALA A 685 17.66 32.23 21.43
C ALA A 685 18.77 33.29 21.60
N SER A 686 20.03 32.85 21.62
CA SER A 686 21.21 33.67 21.93
C SER A 686 21.85 34.35 20.73
N ALA A 687 21.45 34.00 19.50
CA ALA A 687 22.00 34.58 18.28
C ALA A 687 21.23 35.85 17.84
N ASP A 688 21.86 36.62 16.95
CA ASP A 688 21.31 37.87 16.38
C ASP A 688 20.98 37.71 14.88
N LEU A 689 21.73 36.91 14.14
CA LEU A 689 21.55 36.70 12.70
C LEU A 689 21.70 35.22 12.34
N PHE A 690 20.75 34.68 11.58
CA PHE A 690 20.86 33.34 11.02
C PHE A 690 21.36 33.37 9.57
N LEU A 691 22.45 32.66 9.26
CA LEU A 691 23.00 32.54 7.92
C LEU A 691 22.75 31.13 7.38
N PHE A 692 22.05 31.02 6.26
CA PHE A 692 21.71 29.73 5.65
C PHE A 692 21.93 29.75 4.13
N PRO A 693 23.18 29.64 3.66
CA PRO A 693 23.55 29.76 2.23
C PRO A 693 23.27 28.51 1.39
N SER A 694 22.52 27.54 1.92
CA SER A 694 22.25 26.28 1.22
C SER A 694 21.48 26.50 -0.07
N THR A 695 21.86 25.77 -1.13
CA THR A 695 21.21 25.76 -2.44
C THR A 695 20.49 24.43 -2.74
N SER A 696 20.57 23.48 -1.80
CA SER A 696 20.07 22.11 -1.98
C SER A 696 18.89 21.77 -1.09
N ASP A 697 18.57 22.58 -0.08
CA ASP A 697 17.46 22.29 0.83
C ASP A 697 16.10 22.39 0.14
N THR A 698 15.24 21.39 0.36
CA THR A 698 13.88 21.34 -0.22
C THR A 698 12.88 22.24 0.51
N PHE A 699 13.19 22.58 1.77
CA PHE A 699 12.38 23.46 2.62
C PHE A 699 13.23 24.36 3.51
N GLY A 700 14.12 23.80 4.34
CA GLY A 700 14.95 24.56 5.28
C GLY A 700 14.34 24.69 6.69
N MET A 701 14.10 23.56 7.37
CA MET A 701 13.54 23.55 8.74
C MET A 701 14.34 24.43 9.72
N ALA A 702 15.67 24.49 9.59
CA ALA A 702 16.51 25.33 10.45
C ALA A 702 16.18 26.83 10.33
N VAL A 703 15.75 27.30 9.15
CA VAL A 703 15.31 28.69 8.94
C VAL A 703 14.00 28.95 9.67
N LEU A 704 13.05 28.02 9.60
CA LEU A 704 11.79 28.10 10.32
C LEU A 704 12.01 28.09 11.85
N GLU A 705 12.89 27.21 12.33
CA GLU A 705 13.29 27.14 13.73
C GLU A 705 13.95 28.46 14.20
N ALA A 706 14.85 29.03 13.40
CA ALA A 706 15.47 30.31 13.68
C ALA A 706 14.44 31.46 13.80
N GLN A 707 13.51 31.56 12.83
CA GLN A 707 12.45 32.57 12.88
C GLN A 707 11.52 32.40 14.10
N ALA A 708 11.28 31.18 14.57
CA ALA A 708 10.52 30.95 15.79
C ALA A 708 11.18 31.55 17.05
N PHE A 709 12.50 31.74 17.05
CA PHE A 709 13.22 32.49 18.08
C PHE A 709 13.33 34.00 17.78
N GLY A 710 12.73 34.45 16.67
CA GLY A 710 12.76 35.82 16.22
C GLY A 710 14.05 36.20 15.50
N LEU A 711 14.82 35.23 14.98
CA LEU A 711 16.06 35.53 14.25
C LEU A 711 15.74 35.99 12.83
N PRO A 712 16.23 37.16 12.39
CA PRO A 712 16.29 37.47 10.97
C PRO A 712 17.28 36.52 10.28
N ALA A 713 16.92 36.07 9.07
CA ALA A 713 17.71 35.09 8.34
C ALA A 713 18.12 35.59 6.95
N LEU A 714 19.36 35.28 6.53
CA LEU A 714 19.81 35.40 5.15
C LEU A 714 19.81 34.02 4.50
N VAL A 715 19.09 33.88 3.40
CA VAL A 715 18.97 32.63 2.65
C VAL A 715 19.24 32.88 1.16
N THR A 716 19.61 31.84 0.43
CA THR A 716 19.73 31.93 -1.03
C THR A 716 18.36 32.02 -1.70
N ASP A 717 18.33 32.54 -2.92
CA ASP A 717 17.22 32.46 -3.87
C ASP A 717 17.11 31.10 -4.57
N VAL A 718 17.91 30.11 -4.15
CA VAL A 718 17.94 28.77 -4.72
C VAL A 718 17.42 27.76 -3.70
N GLY A 719 16.44 26.95 -4.12
CA GLY A 719 15.87 25.90 -3.28
C GLY A 719 14.72 26.40 -2.40
N GLY A 720 14.35 25.60 -1.40
CA GLY A 720 13.17 25.82 -0.56
C GLY A 720 13.25 26.94 0.50
N PRO A 721 14.41 27.21 1.14
CA PRO A 721 14.50 28.19 2.23
C PRO A 721 13.95 29.58 1.93
N GLN A 722 14.01 30.02 0.67
CA GLN A 722 13.49 31.32 0.25
C GLN A 722 12.00 31.52 0.54
N GLU A 723 11.19 30.46 0.51
CA GLU A 723 9.73 30.57 0.72
C GLU A 723 9.34 30.77 2.18
N ILE A 724 10.27 30.53 3.11
CA ILE A 724 10.08 30.82 4.55
C ILE A 724 10.33 32.31 4.82
N ILE A 725 11.15 32.97 3.99
CA ILE A 725 11.54 34.36 4.20
C ILE A 725 10.54 35.31 3.53
N ARG A 726 9.96 36.21 4.32
CA ARG A 726 9.30 37.41 3.80
C ARG A 726 10.36 38.47 3.61
N HIS A 727 10.84 38.64 2.38
CA HIS A 727 11.94 39.55 2.04
C HIS A 727 11.76 40.95 2.66
N GLY A 728 12.77 41.42 3.39
CA GLY A 728 12.78 42.70 4.11
C GLY A 728 11.94 42.73 5.40
N LYS A 729 11.14 41.70 5.69
CA LYS A 729 10.29 41.61 6.88
C LYS A 729 10.75 40.57 7.89
N THR A 730 11.20 39.39 7.44
CA THR A 730 11.72 38.35 8.36
C THR A 730 13.15 37.93 8.06
N GLY A 731 13.80 38.65 7.15
CA GLY A 731 15.11 38.31 6.62
C GLY A 731 15.24 38.77 5.17
N TYR A 732 16.27 38.29 4.47
CA TYR A 732 16.49 38.57 3.06
C TYR A 732 16.75 37.28 2.28
N VAL A 733 16.09 37.19 1.12
CA VAL A 733 16.39 36.21 0.07
C VAL A 733 17.37 36.88 -0.89
N LEU A 734 18.54 36.26 -1.07
CA LEU A 734 19.67 36.86 -1.78
C LEU A 734 20.18 35.91 -2.89
N PRO A 735 20.64 36.44 -4.03
CA PRO A 735 21.29 35.63 -5.06
C PRO A 735 22.45 34.80 -4.50
N ALA A 736 22.52 33.52 -4.87
CA ALA A 736 23.60 32.64 -4.44
C ALA A 736 24.99 33.05 -4.96
N ASP A 737 25.04 33.82 -6.05
CA ASP A 737 26.25 34.27 -6.75
C ASP A 737 26.65 35.73 -6.46
N ASP A 738 25.86 36.50 -5.69
CA ASP A 738 26.16 37.88 -5.30
C ASP A 738 26.65 37.96 -3.85
N ALA A 739 27.89 37.54 -3.63
CA ALA A 739 28.49 37.50 -2.30
C ALA A 739 28.60 38.88 -1.63
N GLU A 740 28.74 39.97 -2.40
CA GLU A 740 28.79 41.33 -1.86
C GLU A 740 27.42 41.74 -1.27
N LEU A 741 26.32 41.36 -1.91
CA LEU A 741 24.99 41.63 -1.37
C LEU A 741 24.75 40.88 -0.05
N TRP A 742 25.29 39.67 0.11
CA TRP A 742 25.29 38.96 1.40
C TRP A 742 26.03 39.75 2.49
N VAL A 743 27.23 40.24 2.18
CA VAL A 743 28.02 41.06 3.11
C VAL A 743 27.25 42.32 3.52
N ARG A 744 26.72 43.08 2.55
CA ARG A 744 25.94 44.29 2.84
C ARG A 744 24.69 44.02 3.68
N SER A 745 24.00 42.90 3.41
CA SER A 745 22.79 42.52 4.15
C SER A 745 23.12 42.08 5.57
N ALA A 746 24.20 41.33 5.77
CA ALA A 746 24.71 40.98 7.09
C ALA A 746 25.12 42.22 7.88
N MET A 747 25.88 43.15 7.26
CA MET A 747 26.27 44.42 7.88
C MET A 747 25.05 45.22 8.35
N ARG A 748 24.01 45.33 7.54
CA ARG A 748 22.77 46.06 7.89
C ARG A 748 22.09 45.47 9.13
N ILE A 749 22.04 44.15 9.25
CA ILE A 749 21.42 43.47 10.40
C ILE A 749 22.29 43.64 11.65
N ILE A 750 23.60 43.48 11.51
CA ILE A 750 24.59 43.71 12.59
C ILE A 750 24.48 45.16 13.10
N GLU A 751 24.42 46.13 12.20
CA GLU A 751 24.27 47.56 12.52
C GLU A 751 22.93 47.84 13.22
N SER A 752 21.83 47.24 12.77
CA SER A 752 20.54 47.38 13.45
C SER A 752 20.60 46.88 14.89
N ARG A 753 21.27 45.75 15.16
CA ARG A 753 21.48 45.23 16.52
C ARG A 753 22.32 46.20 17.36
N THR A 754 23.41 46.74 16.81
CA THR A 754 24.37 47.55 17.58
C THR A 754 23.94 48.99 17.79
N VAL A 755 23.33 49.62 16.78
CA VAL A 755 22.96 51.04 16.77
C VAL A 755 21.50 51.24 17.21
N HIS A 756 20.60 50.32 16.86
CA HIS A 756 19.15 50.44 17.12
C HIS A 756 18.57 49.21 17.85
N PRO A 757 19.04 48.90 19.08
CA PRO A 757 18.69 47.66 19.78
C PRO A 757 17.20 47.52 20.10
N GLU A 758 16.47 48.61 20.35
CA GLU A 758 15.03 48.57 20.58
C GLU A 758 14.24 48.20 19.32
N ASP A 759 14.59 48.82 18.19
CA ASP A 759 13.97 48.54 16.89
C ASP A 759 14.25 47.10 16.46
N PHE A 760 15.49 46.65 16.68
CA PHE A 760 15.87 45.26 16.46
C PHE A 760 15.07 44.31 17.36
N GLY A 761 14.88 44.64 18.64
CA GLY A 761 14.05 43.86 19.56
C GLY A 761 12.59 43.73 19.10
N ARG A 762 11.98 44.84 18.63
CA ARG A 762 10.63 44.81 18.04
C ARG A 762 10.58 43.96 16.78
N TRP A 763 11.56 44.11 15.89
CA TRP A 763 11.66 43.31 14.68
C TRP A 763 11.72 41.81 14.99
N ARG A 764 12.55 41.40 15.96
CA ARG A 764 12.62 39.99 16.41
C ARG A 764 11.28 39.48 16.93
N ALA A 765 10.52 40.29 17.66
CA ALA A 765 9.20 39.92 18.16
C ALA A 765 8.20 39.68 17.02
N GLU A 766 8.18 40.55 16.01
CA GLU A 766 7.32 40.42 14.82
C GLU A 766 7.64 39.16 14.00
N ILE A 767 8.94 38.82 13.86
CA ILE A 767 9.38 37.59 13.19
C ILE A 767 8.82 36.36 13.91
N ARG A 768 8.92 36.32 15.25
CA ARG A 768 8.46 35.22 16.09
C ARG A 768 6.94 35.01 15.98
N GLU A 769 6.18 36.09 16.02
CA GLU A 769 4.72 36.04 15.88
C GLU A 769 4.31 35.54 14.49
N THR A 770 4.96 36.04 13.44
CA THR A 770 4.72 35.61 12.06
C THR A 770 4.97 34.11 11.90
N SER A 771 6.09 33.59 12.39
CA SER A 771 6.45 32.17 12.28
C SER A 771 5.46 31.25 13.01
N SER A 772 5.07 31.63 14.24
CA SER A 772 4.20 30.80 15.09
C SER A 772 2.77 30.66 14.57
N SER A 773 2.30 31.57 13.71
CA SER A 773 0.93 31.55 13.17
C SER A 773 0.75 30.70 11.91
N LEU A 774 1.84 30.36 11.21
CA LEU A 774 1.79 29.77 9.86
C LEU A 774 2.00 28.25 9.82
N TYR A 775 2.63 27.67 10.85
CA TYR A 775 3.07 26.27 10.84
C TYR A 775 2.59 25.52 12.09
N SER A 776 1.92 24.37 11.90
CA SER A 776 1.38 23.54 12.99
C SER A 776 1.40 22.07 12.60
N TRP A 777 1.90 21.23 13.51
CA TRP A 777 1.85 19.78 13.34
C TRP A 777 0.43 19.24 13.34
N GLU A 778 -0.47 19.81 14.15
CA GLU A 778 -1.88 19.42 14.18
C GLU A 778 -2.55 19.64 12.82
N ALA A 779 -2.33 20.81 12.22
CA ALA A 779 -2.87 21.13 10.91
C ALA A 779 -2.33 20.18 9.82
N LEU A 780 -1.03 19.87 9.87
CA LEU A 780 -0.41 18.91 8.95
C LEU A 780 -0.99 17.50 9.12
N VAL A 781 -1.16 17.02 10.36
CA VAL A 781 -1.73 15.69 10.61
C VAL A 781 -3.13 15.60 10.03
N GLU A 782 -4.00 16.59 10.28
CA GLU A 782 -5.35 16.63 9.72
C GLU A 782 -5.35 16.64 8.20
N GLU A 783 -4.49 17.46 7.58
CA GLU A 783 -4.34 17.52 6.12
C GLU A 783 -3.90 16.17 5.54
N MET A 784 -2.95 15.49 6.19
CA MET A 784 -2.38 14.24 5.69
C MET A 784 -3.28 13.03 5.92
N ILE A 785 -4.10 13.00 6.98
CA ILE A 785 -5.07 11.92 7.20
C ILE A 785 -6.39 12.14 6.46
N ALA A 786 -6.68 13.38 6.01
CA ALA A 786 -7.89 13.68 5.27
C ALA A 786 -8.04 12.74 4.05
N PRO A 787 -9.27 12.34 3.71
CA PRO A 787 -9.53 11.54 2.53
C PRO A 787 -8.89 12.17 1.29
N ALA A 788 -8.29 11.36 0.42
CA ALA A 788 -7.76 11.86 -0.85
C ALA A 788 -8.86 12.60 -1.62
N THR A 789 -8.53 13.77 -2.16
CA THR A 789 -9.47 14.61 -2.92
C THR A 789 -10.08 13.85 -4.10
N GLU A 790 -11.24 14.31 -4.58
CA GLU A 790 -12.07 13.69 -5.62
C GLU A 790 -11.30 13.32 -6.90
N HIS A 791 -10.24 14.06 -7.24
CA HIS A 791 -9.35 13.80 -8.37
C HIS A 791 -8.51 12.51 -8.22
N GLY A 792 -8.10 12.15 -7.00
CA GLY A 792 -7.39 10.89 -6.71
C GLY A 792 -8.29 9.67 -6.89
N ARG A 793 -9.58 9.79 -6.52
CA ARG A 793 -10.59 8.75 -6.71
C ARG A 793 -10.90 8.53 -8.20
N GLN A 794 -11.02 9.61 -8.98
CA GLN A 794 -11.26 9.56 -10.42
C GLN A 794 -10.11 8.94 -11.21
N ARG A 795 -8.85 9.08 -10.76
CA ARG A 795 -7.70 8.40 -11.39
C ARG A 795 -7.57 6.93 -11.01
N ALA A 796 -7.87 6.54 -9.78
CA ALA A 796 -7.95 5.12 -9.40
C ALA A 796 -9.04 4.39 -10.22
N ALA A 797 -10.14 5.09 -10.54
CA ALA A 797 -11.17 4.62 -11.49
C ALA A 797 -10.67 4.64 -12.94
N GLY A 798 -10.15 5.77 -13.45
CA GLY A 798 -9.69 5.90 -14.84
C GLY A 798 -8.47 5.04 -15.21
N ALA A 799 -7.63 4.67 -14.23
CA ALA A 799 -6.57 3.69 -14.43
C ALA A 799 -7.13 2.27 -14.65
N ARG A 800 -8.27 1.92 -14.04
CA ARG A 800 -9.00 0.67 -14.33
C ARG A 800 -9.55 0.70 -15.76
N ASP A 801 -10.07 1.83 -16.21
CA ASP A 801 -10.60 1.99 -17.57
C ASP A 801 -9.51 1.87 -18.64
N LEU A 802 -8.33 2.45 -18.41
CA LEU A 802 -7.18 2.35 -19.33
C LEU A 802 -6.56 0.93 -19.35
N GLU A 803 -6.55 0.22 -18.22
CA GLU A 803 -6.04 -1.15 -18.13
C GLU A 803 -7.05 -2.17 -18.71
N ASN A 804 -8.36 -1.95 -18.54
CA ASN A 804 -9.42 -2.71 -19.20
C ASN A 804 -9.44 -2.46 -20.72
N ASN A 805 -9.24 -1.22 -21.17
CA ASN A 805 -9.11 -0.93 -22.60
C ASN A 805 -7.87 -1.59 -23.24
N ARG A 806 -6.77 -1.76 -22.50
CA ARG A 806 -5.61 -2.54 -22.96
C ARG A 806 -5.87 -4.04 -23.01
N LYS A 807 -6.65 -4.60 -22.07
CA LYS A 807 -7.04 -6.02 -22.08
C LYS A 807 -7.97 -6.36 -23.25
N ASN A 808 -8.81 -5.42 -23.68
CA ASN A 808 -9.75 -5.59 -24.80
C ASN A 808 -9.17 -5.21 -26.18
N ALA A 809 -7.91 -4.77 -26.24
CA ALA A 809 -7.22 -4.43 -27.48
C ALA A 809 -7.08 -5.62 -28.48
N PRO A 810 -6.87 -6.89 -28.05
CA PRO A 810 -6.79 -8.03 -28.98
C PRO A 810 -8.11 -8.34 -29.68
N GLU A 811 -9.26 -8.17 -29.00
CA GLU A 811 -10.59 -8.42 -29.57
C GLU A 811 -10.97 -7.37 -30.61
N ARG A 812 -10.57 -6.11 -30.42
CA ARG A 812 -10.77 -5.05 -31.43
C ARG A 812 -9.86 -5.22 -32.65
N LEU A 813 -8.64 -5.74 -32.48
CA LEU A 813 -7.75 -6.02 -33.61
C LEU A 813 -8.30 -7.17 -34.48
N ALA A 814 -8.91 -8.19 -33.86
CA ALA A 814 -9.57 -9.28 -34.58
C ALA A 814 -10.82 -8.82 -35.36
N MET A 815 -11.56 -7.85 -34.82
CA MET A 815 -12.74 -7.27 -35.47
C MET A 815 -12.41 -6.31 -36.63
N VAL A 816 -11.23 -5.69 -36.61
CA VAL A 816 -10.74 -4.83 -37.71
C VAL A 816 -10.04 -5.63 -38.82
N LEU A 817 -9.55 -6.83 -38.53
CA LEU A 817 -8.92 -7.74 -39.51
C LEU A 817 -9.92 -8.74 -40.14
N SER A 818 -11.20 -8.62 -39.84
CA SER A 818 -12.29 -9.46 -40.41
C SER A 818 -13.31 -8.68 -41.26
N ASN A 819 -12.97 -7.46 -41.67
CA ASN A 819 -13.68 -6.68 -42.70
C ASN A 819 -12.81 -6.45 -43.94
#